data_AF-A0A396H992-F1
#
_entry.id   AF-A0A396H992-F1
#
_cell.length_a   1.000
_cell.length_b   1.000
_cell.length_c   1.000
_cell.angle_alpha   90.00
_cell.angle_beta   90.00
_cell.angle_gamma   90.00
#
_symmetry.space_group_name_H-M   'P 1'
#
loop_
_entity.id
_entity.type
_entity.pdbx_description
1 polymer ?
#
loop_
_entity_poly.entity_id
_entity_poly.type
_entity_poly.pdbx_seq_one_letter_code
_entity_poly.pdbx_strand_id
1 'polypeptide(L)'
;MAMKLKYLSSIAEDVVARCAQKLEISVEKLVEDFEQGWTPDAGNYCKNLVEFGSGKALTQMCRNIEEEINNGSFSRLSYDIMLAWERPTYYDDDEHMEAEAKEKEEKKLTAKTTQEQDDIPLFYSDIMPLLVTNEPTVGEDAFVWLGSLVPLVADVANGRFTFESLTAPTGLRLHFPAYDMFLKEMDKCIRHLQKQATPSGVELEEDEYILHVEGTASSQRVVRHIGTTSWPGRLTLTNYSLYFEASGVIKYDDAVKIDLSKDVEQTVKPTATGPWGAQLFDKAIVIESTDLSEGFVLEFPELTSSTRRDHWLALIREIMFLHQFLSKYNINCPIQTWEMHARTMLGIIRLHAAREMLRISPPVPTKFLIFSLYNEIPKGDYVLEELPDSLRKVDCGQPCSASSILKSMNLAGPVVSNSMVEEVSQVDKSVDVKDDSPSLESAIKQSREEEKKFLVAKATTEELKEEGVTDSVLVLTELLTPLKNVVPWLQEIFKWEKPMVTIAVLAASLIITYMEWVGKTAAAFLVWVIIKMLKAREKRLNEKCNEIVINRSNMASDKSTMDSIVSAQHGLYTVHEMMQIANIAMLKIWSILISKADKHANAVMVAMGGLAFLLAVIPFKFFLMGLIVQSFTMTLKTGKSSGTGNRRLKEWWDSIPIVPIRVVDNVPNTQHAE
;
A
#
# COMPACT_ATOMS: atom_id res chain seq x y z
N MET A 1 -8.75 -47.69 -1.70
CA MET A 1 -8.08 -46.82 -0.71
C MET A 1 -6.58 -46.63 -1.01
N ALA A 2 -5.71 -47.63 -0.88
CA ALA A 2 -4.25 -47.49 -1.14
C ALA A 2 -3.81 -47.12 -2.58
N MET A 3 -4.74 -47.03 -3.53
CA MET A 3 -4.45 -46.73 -4.93
C MET A 3 -4.35 -45.22 -5.23
N LYS A 4 -4.92 -44.35 -4.38
CA LYS A 4 -4.98 -42.90 -4.62
C LYS A 4 -3.85 -42.09 -3.96
N LEU A 5 -3.24 -42.62 -2.89
CA LEU A 5 -2.01 -42.04 -2.30
C LEU A 5 -0.85 -42.04 -3.30
N LYS A 6 -0.86 -42.97 -4.27
CA LYS A 6 0.17 -43.07 -5.33
C LYS A 6 0.25 -41.88 -6.27
N TYR A 7 -0.74 -40.99 -6.26
CA TYR A 7 -0.75 -39.79 -7.08
C TYR A 7 -0.21 -38.56 -6.35
N LEU A 8 0.07 -38.66 -5.04
CA LEU A 8 0.67 -37.58 -4.26
C LEU A 8 2.15 -37.42 -4.61
N SER A 9 2.66 -36.20 -4.56
CA SER A 9 4.10 -35.96 -4.54
C SER A 9 4.72 -36.55 -3.27
N SER A 10 6.03 -36.80 -3.31
CA SER A 10 6.80 -37.28 -2.16
C SER A 10 6.67 -36.37 -0.94
N ILE A 11 6.64 -35.04 -1.16
CA ILE A 11 6.43 -34.03 -0.11
C ILE A 11 5.01 -34.09 0.42
N ALA A 12 4.00 -34.23 -0.45
CA ALA A 12 2.61 -34.30 -0.03
C ALA A 12 2.29 -35.58 0.75
N GLU A 13 2.91 -36.72 0.41
CA GLU A 13 2.80 -37.95 1.19
C GLU A 13 3.39 -37.80 2.59
N ASP A 14 4.59 -37.20 2.70
CA ASP A 14 5.22 -36.91 4.00
C ASP A 14 4.37 -35.96 4.85
N VAL A 15 3.83 -34.90 4.25
CA VAL A 15 2.94 -33.94 4.93
C VAL A 15 1.70 -34.63 5.45
N VAL A 16 1.02 -35.46 4.65
CA VAL A 16 -0.18 -36.20 5.09
C VAL A 16 0.17 -37.15 6.26
N ALA A 17 1.31 -37.84 6.19
CA ALA A 17 1.78 -38.72 7.26
C ALA A 17 2.06 -37.94 8.57
N ARG A 18 2.75 -36.79 8.48
CA ARG A 18 3.04 -35.92 9.63
C ARG A 18 1.79 -35.28 10.20
N CYS A 19 0.83 -34.89 9.36
CA CYS A 19 -0.47 -34.40 9.79
C CYS A 19 -1.25 -35.49 10.56
N ALA A 20 -1.28 -36.73 10.05
CA ALA A 20 -1.90 -37.86 10.76
C ALA A 20 -1.21 -38.14 12.10
N GLN A 21 0.13 -38.08 12.15
CA GLN A 21 0.90 -38.22 13.39
C GLN A 21 0.55 -37.14 14.42
N LYS A 22 0.44 -35.87 14.00
CA LYS A 22 0.06 -34.76 14.88
C LYS A 22 -1.38 -34.86 15.40
N LEU A 23 -2.25 -35.53 14.65
CA LEU A 23 -3.64 -35.80 15.02
C LEU A 23 -3.82 -37.10 15.81
N GLU A 24 -2.74 -37.86 16.05
CA GLU A 24 -2.77 -39.17 16.73
C GLU A 24 -3.72 -40.18 16.06
N ILE A 25 -3.83 -40.14 14.72
CA ILE A 25 -4.63 -41.07 13.91
C ILE A 25 -3.78 -41.74 12.83
N SER A 26 -4.28 -42.84 12.25
CA SER A 26 -3.61 -43.46 11.10
C SER A 26 -3.88 -42.66 9.81
N VAL A 27 -2.98 -42.78 8.84
CA VAL A 27 -3.11 -42.13 7.53
C VAL A 27 -4.38 -42.60 6.82
N GLU A 28 -4.70 -43.89 6.92
CA GLU A 28 -5.91 -44.48 6.33
C GLU A 28 -7.16 -43.85 6.92
N LYS A 29 -7.20 -43.66 8.25
CA LYS A 29 -8.33 -43.02 8.92
C LYS A 29 -8.49 -41.56 8.51
N LEU A 30 -7.38 -40.81 8.35
CA LEU A 30 -7.42 -39.43 7.88
C LEU A 30 -7.99 -39.34 6.44
N VAL A 31 -7.59 -40.27 5.56
CA VAL A 31 -8.11 -40.36 4.19
C VAL A 31 -9.58 -40.79 4.19
N GLU A 32 -9.99 -41.73 5.03
CA GLU A 32 -11.38 -42.15 5.19
C GLU A 32 -12.27 -40.98 5.64
N ASP A 33 -11.84 -40.21 6.64
CA ASP A 33 -12.54 -39.02 7.12
C ASP A 33 -12.69 -37.96 6.01
N PHE A 34 -11.68 -37.80 5.15
CA PHE A 34 -11.75 -36.91 3.99
C PHE A 34 -12.73 -37.42 2.94
N GLU A 35 -12.65 -38.70 2.58
CA GLU A 35 -13.47 -39.31 1.53
C GLU A 35 -14.96 -39.37 1.90
N GLN A 36 -15.31 -39.34 3.19
CA GLN A 36 -16.70 -39.25 3.65
C GLN A 36 -17.41 -37.95 3.24
N GLY A 37 -16.65 -36.84 3.12
CA GLY A 37 -17.18 -35.53 2.73
C GLY A 37 -16.81 -35.09 1.31
N TRP A 38 -16.01 -35.88 0.59
CA TRP A 38 -15.48 -35.49 -0.72
C TRP A 38 -16.46 -35.79 -1.86
N THR A 39 -16.69 -34.80 -2.73
CA THR A 39 -17.42 -34.96 -3.98
C THR A 39 -16.48 -34.82 -5.18
N PRO A 40 -16.67 -35.58 -6.28
CA PRO A 40 -15.82 -35.50 -7.47
C PRO A 40 -15.78 -34.12 -8.15
N ASP A 41 -16.82 -33.32 -7.95
CA ASP A 41 -16.93 -31.97 -8.51
C ASP A 41 -16.09 -30.93 -7.74
N ALA A 42 -15.50 -31.29 -6.59
CA ALA A 42 -14.77 -30.39 -5.70
C ALA A 42 -13.33 -30.06 -6.16
N GLY A 43 -12.89 -30.54 -7.32
CA GLY A 43 -11.59 -30.20 -7.91
C GLY A 43 -10.49 -31.25 -7.69
N ASN A 44 -9.25 -30.80 -7.48
CA ASN A 44 -8.07 -31.67 -7.42
C ASN A 44 -8.04 -32.47 -6.11
N TYR A 45 -8.24 -33.79 -6.19
CA TYR A 45 -8.24 -34.70 -5.04
C TYR A 45 -6.99 -34.57 -4.17
N CYS A 46 -5.80 -34.55 -4.77
CA CYS A 46 -4.53 -34.53 -4.03
C CYS A 46 -4.38 -33.22 -3.24
N LYS A 47 -4.71 -32.10 -3.89
CA LYS A 47 -4.68 -30.78 -3.27
C LYS A 47 -5.68 -30.69 -2.11
N ASN A 48 -6.92 -31.09 -2.33
CA ASN A 48 -7.98 -31.03 -1.33
C ASN A 48 -7.69 -31.95 -0.13
N LEU A 49 -7.04 -33.11 -0.35
CA LEU A 49 -6.60 -33.99 0.73
C LEU A 49 -5.52 -33.33 1.59
N VAL A 50 -4.53 -32.68 0.96
CA VAL A 50 -3.51 -31.89 1.68
C VAL A 50 -4.16 -30.75 2.45
N GLU A 51 -5.09 -30.02 1.85
CA GLU A 51 -5.82 -28.93 2.51
C GLU A 51 -6.59 -29.42 3.74
N PHE A 52 -7.33 -30.53 3.61
CA PHE A 52 -8.11 -31.11 4.70
C PHE A 52 -7.23 -31.60 5.86
N GLY A 53 -6.18 -32.38 5.55
CA GLY A 53 -5.26 -32.91 6.54
C GLY A 53 -4.49 -31.80 7.26
N SER A 54 -3.99 -30.82 6.49
CA SER A 54 -3.25 -29.67 7.01
C SER A 54 -4.12 -28.79 7.87
N GLY A 55 -5.37 -28.49 7.46
CA GLY A 55 -6.28 -27.66 8.26
C GLY A 55 -6.56 -28.25 9.64
N LYS A 56 -6.81 -29.57 9.73
CA LYS A 56 -6.99 -30.26 11.01
C LYS A 56 -5.71 -30.24 11.85
N ALA A 57 -4.55 -30.55 11.25
CA ALA A 57 -3.27 -30.59 11.97
C ALA A 57 -2.85 -29.22 12.49
N LEU A 58 -2.97 -28.17 11.65
CA LEU A 58 -2.68 -26.79 12.04
C LEU A 58 -3.59 -26.32 13.18
N THR A 59 -4.88 -26.68 13.15
CA THR A 59 -5.83 -26.40 14.25
C THR A 59 -5.36 -26.96 15.59
N GLN A 60 -4.78 -28.17 15.58
CA GLN A 60 -4.21 -28.77 16.78
C GLN A 60 -2.93 -28.05 17.23
N MET A 61 -2.06 -27.65 16.29
CA MET A 61 -0.82 -26.92 16.60
C MET A 61 -1.07 -25.51 17.15
N CYS A 62 -2.10 -24.80 16.66
CA CYS A 62 -2.44 -23.45 17.12
C CYS A 62 -2.73 -23.38 18.64
N ARG A 63 -3.15 -24.51 19.25
CA ARG A 63 -3.41 -24.60 20.70
C ARG A 63 -2.15 -24.37 21.54
N ASN A 64 -0.99 -24.83 21.07
CA ASN A 64 0.30 -24.73 21.76
C ASN A 64 1.36 -24.07 20.85
N ILE A 65 0.96 -23.02 20.14
CA ILE A 65 1.76 -22.43 19.06
C ILE A 65 3.13 -21.92 19.52
N GLU A 66 3.24 -21.38 20.74
CA GLU A 66 4.50 -20.90 21.30
C GLU A 66 5.54 -22.03 21.40
N GLU A 67 5.15 -23.18 21.95
CA GLU A 67 6.04 -24.33 22.09
C GLU A 67 6.43 -24.89 20.72
N GLU A 68 5.47 -24.98 19.80
CA GLU A 68 5.66 -25.48 18.43
C GLU A 68 6.54 -24.56 17.56
N ILE A 69 6.63 -23.26 17.86
CA ILE A 69 7.60 -22.35 17.22
C ILE A 69 8.98 -22.54 17.82
N ASN A 70 9.08 -22.62 19.16
CA ASN A 70 10.35 -22.75 19.86
C ASN A 70 11.10 -24.04 19.52
N ASN A 71 10.38 -25.15 19.35
CA ASN A 71 10.95 -26.44 18.95
C ASN A 71 11.12 -26.58 17.41
N GLY A 72 10.66 -25.61 16.62
CA GLY A 72 10.74 -25.60 15.15
C GLY A 72 9.78 -26.57 14.43
N SER A 73 8.88 -27.27 15.13
CA SER A 73 7.96 -28.21 14.48
C SER A 73 6.88 -27.49 13.69
N PHE A 74 6.40 -26.32 14.17
CA PHE A 74 5.49 -25.47 13.40
C PHE A 74 6.16 -24.97 12.14
N SER A 75 7.32 -24.30 12.24
CA SER A 75 7.99 -23.71 11.08
C SER A 75 8.29 -24.74 9.99
N ARG A 76 8.76 -25.94 10.36
CA ARG A 76 9.05 -26.99 9.38
C ARG A 76 7.77 -27.55 8.75
N LEU A 77 6.79 -27.95 9.57
CA LEU A 77 5.57 -28.58 9.04
C LEU A 77 4.75 -27.60 8.20
N SER A 78 4.59 -26.34 8.62
CA SER A 78 3.84 -25.35 7.85
C SER A 78 4.55 -24.96 6.55
N TYR A 79 5.89 -24.99 6.51
CA TYR A 79 6.65 -24.81 5.28
C TYR A 79 6.46 -25.98 4.29
N ASP A 80 6.59 -27.21 4.78
CA ASP A 80 6.38 -28.41 3.97
C ASP A 80 4.92 -28.49 3.45
N ILE A 81 3.95 -28.06 4.27
CA ILE A 81 2.53 -27.92 3.88
C ILE A 81 2.38 -26.95 2.70
N MET A 82 3.04 -25.79 2.73
CA MET A 82 2.99 -24.84 1.60
C MET A 82 3.58 -25.45 0.32
N LEU A 83 4.70 -26.18 0.42
CA LEU A 83 5.31 -26.87 -0.71
C LEU A 83 4.39 -27.96 -1.29
N ALA A 84 3.80 -28.78 -0.42
CA ALA A 84 2.84 -29.82 -0.81
C ALA A 84 1.57 -29.22 -1.44
N TRP A 85 1.16 -28.03 -1.03
CA TRP A 85 0.00 -27.33 -1.60
C TRP A 85 0.28 -26.78 -3.01
N GLU A 86 1.49 -26.27 -3.26
CA GLU A 86 1.89 -25.82 -4.61
C GLU A 86 2.08 -27.00 -5.57
N ARG A 87 2.59 -28.12 -5.06
CA ARG A 87 2.93 -29.32 -5.83
C ARG A 87 2.35 -30.59 -5.18
N PRO A 88 1.03 -30.78 -5.27
CA PRO A 88 0.36 -31.87 -4.58
C PRO A 88 0.52 -33.21 -5.30
N THR A 89 0.95 -33.25 -6.56
CA THR A 89 0.91 -34.47 -7.39
C THR A 89 2.29 -34.98 -7.80
N TYR A 90 2.42 -36.30 -7.99
CA TYR A 90 3.67 -36.93 -8.40
C TYR A 90 4.22 -36.41 -9.75
N TYR A 91 3.36 -35.97 -10.67
CA TYR A 91 3.80 -35.34 -11.93
C TYR A 91 4.64 -34.07 -11.70
N ASP A 92 4.39 -33.36 -10.59
CA ASP A 92 5.12 -32.15 -10.22
C ASP A 92 6.56 -32.46 -9.76
N ASP A 93 6.81 -33.68 -9.24
CA ASP A 93 8.14 -34.13 -8.81
C ASP A 93 9.05 -34.42 -10.03
N ASP A 94 8.49 -35.03 -11.07
CA ASP A 94 9.23 -35.35 -12.31
C ASP A 94 9.62 -34.07 -13.07
N GLU A 95 8.69 -33.12 -13.23
CA GLU A 95 8.96 -31.81 -13.87
C GLU A 95 9.98 -30.98 -13.08
N HIS A 96 9.92 -31.03 -11.73
CA HIS A 96 10.88 -30.34 -10.89
C HIS A 96 12.28 -30.94 -10.96
N MET A 97 12.40 -32.28 -10.95
CA MET A 97 13.70 -32.94 -11.07
C MET A 97 14.35 -32.62 -12.42
N GLU A 98 13.56 -32.50 -13.48
CA GLU A 98 14.03 -32.06 -14.80
C GLU A 98 14.46 -30.59 -14.81
N ALA A 99 13.70 -29.70 -14.16
CA ALA A 99 14.03 -28.28 -14.04
C ALA A 99 15.28 -28.03 -13.19
N GLU A 100 15.40 -28.69 -12.04
CA GLU A 100 16.60 -28.62 -11.19
C GLU A 100 17.84 -29.17 -11.91
N ALA A 101 17.70 -30.26 -12.67
CA ALA A 101 18.79 -30.81 -13.45
C ALA A 101 19.26 -29.83 -14.52
N LYS A 102 18.33 -29.16 -15.21
CA LYS A 102 18.63 -28.08 -16.18
C LYS A 102 19.30 -26.88 -15.49
N GLU A 103 18.80 -26.43 -14.35
CA GLU A 103 19.40 -25.31 -13.62
C GLU A 103 20.81 -25.67 -13.09
N LYS A 104 21.03 -26.90 -12.60
CA LYS A 104 22.35 -27.40 -12.18
C LYS A 104 23.32 -27.55 -13.36
N GLU A 105 22.85 -27.94 -14.54
CA GLU A 105 23.63 -27.96 -15.79
C GLU A 105 24.00 -26.53 -16.24
N GLU A 106 23.05 -25.59 -16.24
CA GLU A 106 23.26 -24.19 -16.59
C GLU A 106 24.20 -23.48 -15.60
N LYS A 107 24.06 -23.74 -14.30
CA LYS A 107 25.00 -23.28 -13.26
C LYS A 107 26.39 -23.89 -13.41
N LYS A 108 26.52 -25.14 -13.85
CA LYS A 108 27.82 -25.77 -14.19
C LYS A 108 28.47 -25.15 -15.42
N LEU A 109 27.68 -24.72 -16.41
CA LEU A 109 28.16 -24.02 -17.61
C LEU A 109 28.65 -22.60 -17.28
N THR A 110 27.94 -21.87 -16.41
CA THR A 110 28.35 -20.54 -15.95
C THR A 110 29.56 -20.61 -15.00
N ALA A 111 29.64 -21.61 -14.11
CA ALA A 111 30.79 -21.82 -13.22
C ALA A 111 32.12 -22.13 -13.94
N LYS A 112 32.08 -22.66 -15.17
CA LYS A 112 33.29 -22.85 -15.98
C LYS A 112 33.79 -21.58 -16.68
N THR A 113 33.01 -20.50 -16.67
CA THR A 113 33.30 -19.27 -17.42
C THR A 113 33.72 -18.12 -16.51
N THR A 114 33.59 -18.24 -15.19
CA THR A 114 33.96 -17.17 -14.24
C THR A 114 34.72 -17.76 -13.06
N GLN A 115 36.02 -18.00 -13.27
CA GLN A 115 36.97 -18.23 -12.19
C GLN A 115 37.71 -16.91 -11.91
N GLU A 116 36.96 -15.87 -11.56
CA GLU A 116 37.48 -14.69 -10.87
C GLU A 116 36.58 -14.48 -9.65
N GLN A 117 37.25 -14.39 -8.51
CA GLN A 117 36.69 -14.34 -7.18
C GLN A 117 36.47 -12.86 -6.88
N ASP A 118 35.23 -12.39 -6.85
CA ASP A 118 34.91 -10.99 -6.52
C ASP A 118 33.81 -10.91 -5.46
N ASP A 119 34.25 -10.54 -4.26
CA ASP A 119 33.59 -9.69 -3.26
C ASP A 119 32.06 -9.59 -3.34
N ILE A 120 31.38 -10.44 -2.57
CA ILE A 120 30.01 -10.15 -2.15
C ILE A 120 30.06 -8.81 -1.38
N PRO A 121 29.38 -7.75 -1.83
CA PRO A 121 29.40 -6.48 -1.13
C PRO A 121 28.91 -6.69 0.33
N LEU A 122 29.64 -6.12 1.31
CA LEU A 122 29.33 -6.18 2.75
C LEU A 122 27.86 -5.84 3.09
N PHE A 123 27.18 -5.13 2.20
CA PHE A 123 25.79 -4.71 2.28
C PHE A 123 24.75 -5.84 2.18
N TYR A 124 25.13 -7.07 1.82
CA TYR A 124 24.21 -8.23 1.73
C TYR A 124 24.42 -9.29 2.82
N SER A 125 25.19 -8.98 3.86
CA SER A 125 25.56 -9.94 4.93
C SER A 125 24.37 -10.49 5.71
N ASP A 126 23.31 -9.72 5.94
CA ASP A 126 22.12 -10.17 6.67
C ASP A 126 21.18 -11.03 5.81
N ILE A 127 21.21 -10.89 4.47
CA ILE A 127 20.34 -11.60 3.53
C ILE A 127 20.94 -12.94 3.13
N MET A 128 22.28 -13.04 3.09
CA MET A 128 22.97 -14.27 2.68
C MET A 128 22.52 -15.51 3.49
N PRO A 129 22.42 -15.47 4.83
CA PRO A 129 21.93 -16.61 5.61
C PRO A 129 20.48 -17.01 5.27
N LEU A 130 19.67 -16.09 4.75
CA LEU A 130 18.28 -16.33 4.38
C LEU A 130 18.15 -17.05 3.03
N LEU A 131 19.20 -17.05 2.21
CA LEU A 131 19.25 -17.62 0.85
C LEU A 131 20.01 -18.95 0.76
N VAL A 132 20.73 -19.34 1.82
CA VAL A 132 21.64 -20.50 1.78
C VAL A 132 20.88 -21.80 2.00
N THR A 133 20.07 -22.21 1.03
CA THR A 133 19.52 -23.57 0.96
C THR A 133 19.34 -24.03 -0.48
N ASN A 134 19.73 -25.27 -0.77
CA ASN A 134 19.32 -26.00 -1.98
C ASN A 134 17.88 -26.56 -1.85
N GLU A 135 17.09 -26.07 -0.89
CA GLU A 135 15.73 -26.52 -0.63
C GLU A 135 14.73 -25.86 -1.58
N PRO A 136 13.61 -26.54 -1.89
CA PRO A 136 12.55 -25.97 -2.71
C PRO A 136 11.96 -24.72 -2.05
N THR A 137 11.64 -23.72 -2.86
CA THR A 137 11.10 -22.43 -2.41
C THR A 137 9.59 -22.35 -2.55
N VAL A 138 8.95 -21.63 -1.64
CA VAL A 138 7.49 -21.39 -1.66
C VAL A 138 7.15 -20.12 -2.43
N GLY A 139 6.07 -20.14 -3.21
CA GLY A 139 5.50 -19.00 -3.91
C GLY A 139 4.39 -18.25 -3.14
N GLU A 140 3.88 -17.19 -3.77
CA GLU A 140 2.96 -16.24 -3.14
C GLU A 140 1.62 -16.89 -2.75
N ASP A 141 1.02 -17.70 -3.62
CA ASP A 141 -0.33 -18.21 -3.43
C ASP A 141 -0.42 -19.23 -2.28
N ALA A 142 0.58 -20.10 -2.12
CA ALA A 142 0.63 -21.03 -0.98
C ALA A 142 0.84 -20.32 0.35
N PHE A 143 1.67 -19.28 0.37
CA PHE A 143 1.87 -18.47 1.57
C PHE A 143 0.58 -17.76 2.01
N VAL A 144 -0.15 -17.19 1.05
CA VAL A 144 -1.43 -16.50 1.32
C VAL A 144 -2.51 -17.50 1.77
N TRP A 145 -2.56 -18.67 1.14
CA TRP A 145 -3.45 -19.75 1.57
C TRP A 145 -3.13 -20.24 2.99
N LEU A 146 -1.86 -20.42 3.34
CA LEU A 146 -1.49 -20.76 4.72
C LEU A 146 -1.89 -19.65 5.70
N GLY A 147 -1.68 -18.39 5.34
CA GLY A 147 -2.09 -17.23 6.13
C GLY A 147 -3.59 -17.13 6.37
N SER A 148 -4.42 -17.60 5.43
CA SER A 148 -5.88 -17.63 5.62
C SER A 148 -6.35 -18.71 6.61
N LEU A 149 -5.55 -19.75 6.82
CA LEU A 149 -5.80 -20.78 7.83
C LEU A 149 -5.20 -20.41 9.19
N VAL A 150 -4.01 -19.81 9.19
CA VAL A 150 -3.28 -19.46 10.41
C VAL A 150 -2.87 -17.98 10.36
N PRO A 151 -3.70 -17.09 10.93
CA PRO A 151 -3.48 -15.65 10.98
C PRO A 151 -2.38 -15.27 11.97
N LEU A 152 -1.39 -16.14 12.20
CA LEU A 152 -0.07 -15.83 12.73
C LEU A 152 0.89 -15.45 11.59
N VAL A 153 0.89 -16.22 10.51
CA VAL A 153 1.88 -16.08 9.42
C VAL A 153 1.61 -14.81 8.62
N ALA A 154 0.37 -14.60 8.22
CA ALA A 154 -0.07 -13.44 7.48
C ALA A 154 -1.57 -13.21 7.70
N ASP A 155 -2.05 -11.99 7.53
CA ASP A 155 -3.48 -11.72 7.57
C ASP A 155 -4.13 -11.97 6.21
N VAL A 156 -5.40 -12.40 6.18
CA VAL A 156 -6.16 -12.59 4.94
C VAL A 156 -6.19 -11.31 4.09
N ALA A 157 -6.24 -10.14 4.72
CA ALA A 157 -6.30 -8.87 4.02
C ALA A 157 -4.96 -8.54 3.36
N ASN A 158 -3.87 -8.51 4.14
CA ASN A 158 -2.57 -8.01 3.68
C ASN A 158 -1.53 -9.10 3.36
N GLY A 159 -1.90 -10.37 3.29
CA GLY A 159 -0.93 -11.47 3.19
C GLY A 159 -0.06 -11.45 1.94
N ARG A 160 -0.61 -10.98 0.80
CA ARG A 160 0.16 -10.79 -0.44
C ARG A 160 1.21 -9.68 -0.31
N PHE A 161 0.89 -8.59 0.40
CA PHE A 161 1.83 -7.49 0.68
C PHE A 161 2.92 -7.90 1.67
N THR A 162 2.54 -8.69 2.67
CA THR A 162 3.46 -9.32 3.62
C THR A 162 4.47 -10.20 2.87
N PHE A 163 3.99 -11.09 1.99
CA PHE A 163 4.86 -11.95 1.18
C PHE A 163 5.83 -11.15 0.32
N GLU A 164 5.32 -10.16 -0.44
CA GLU A 164 6.14 -9.32 -1.31
C GLU A 164 7.22 -8.58 -0.52
N SER A 165 6.89 -8.06 0.68
CA SER A 165 7.85 -7.34 1.53
C SER A 165 8.92 -8.26 2.11
N LEU A 166 8.54 -9.46 2.54
CA LEU A 166 9.47 -10.44 3.11
C LEU A 166 10.41 -11.02 2.05
N THR A 167 9.92 -11.20 0.83
CA THR A 167 10.64 -11.87 -0.27
C THR A 167 11.22 -10.92 -1.31
N ALA A 168 11.05 -9.60 -1.15
CA ALA A 168 11.69 -8.60 -2.01
C ALA A 168 13.22 -8.79 -2.12
N PRO A 169 13.96 -9.10 -1.03
CA PRO A 169 15.40 -9.38 -1.11
C PRO A 169 15.73 -10.74 -1.76
N THR A 170 14.77 -11.66 -1.81
CA THR A 170 14.97 -13.06 -2.24
C THR A 170 14.30 -13.38 -3.58
N GLY A 171 14.00 -12.36 -4.39
CA GLY A 171 13.46 -12.55 -5.74
C GLY A 171 12.01 -13.06 -5.78
N LEU A 172 11.18 -12.67 -4.80
CA LEU A 172 9.77 -13.06 -4.68
C LEU A 172 9.55 -14.57 -4.47
N ARG A 173 10.54 -15.24 -3.87
CA ARG A 173 10.46 -16.64 -3.44
C ARG A 173 10.80 -16.73 -1.96
N LEU A 174 10.02 -17.51 -1.21
CA LEU A 174 10.21 -17.69 0.22
C LEU A 174 11.07 -18.93 0.49
N HIS A 175 12.24 -18.71 1.09
CA HIS A 175 13.15 -19.75 1.54
C HIS A 175 12.87 -20.16 2.99
N PHE A 176 13.11 -21.43 3.33
CA PHE A 176 12.86 -21.96 4.67
C PHE A 176 13.56 -21.18 5.80
N PRO A 177 14.87 -20.82 5.71
CA PRO A 177 15.54 -20.09 6.78
C PRO A 177 14.90 -18.72 7.06
N ALA A 178 14.46 -18.02 6.01
CA ALA A 178 13.74 -16.76 6.14
C ALA A 178 12.40 -16.95 6.87
N TYR A 179 11.66 -17.98 6.51
CA TYR A 179 10.39 -18.30 7.14
C TYR A 179 10.54 -18.69 8.62
N ASP A 180 11.49 -19.57 8.93
CA ASP A 180 11.78 -20.00 10.31
C ASP A 180 12.28 -18.84 11.18
N MET A 181 13.18 -18.01 10.65
CA MET A 181 13.66 -16.81 11.34
C MET A 181 12.51 -15.83 11.61
N PHE A 182 11.65 -15.58 10.62
CA PHE A 182 10.50 -14.69 10.76
C PHE A 182 9.57 -15.12 11.91
N LEU A 183 9.24 -16.42 12.00
CA LEU A 183 8.42 -16.97 13.09
C LEU A 183 9.11 -16.84 14.45
N LYS A 184 10.41 -17.13 14.53
CA LYS A 184 11.19 -17.01 15.77
C LYS A 184 11.34 -15.57 16.24
N GLU A 185 11.50 -14.61 15.33
CA GLU A 185 11.55 -13.19 15.69
C GLU A 185 10.19 -12.67 16.18
N MET A 186 9.06 -13.19 15.68
CA MET A 186 7.74 -12.85 16.24
C MET A 186 7.60 -13.29 17.70
N ASP A 187 7.97 -14.53 18.00
CA ASP A 187 7.94 -15.08 19.36
C ASP A 187 8.93 -14.34 20.30
N LYS A 188 10.12 -13.99 19.82
CA LYS A 188 11.05 -13.10 20.56
C LYS A 188 10.44 -11.72 20.82
N CYS A 189 9.75 -11.12 19.84
CA CYS A 189 9.09 -9.83 19.98
C CYS A 189 8.01 -9.88 21.07
N ILE A 190 7.16 -10.90 21.06
CA ILE A 190 6.11 -11.09 22.07
C ILE A 190 6.73 -11.18 23.48
N ARG A 191 7.74 -12.03 23.66
CA ARG A 191 8.45 -12.15 24.94
C ARG A 191 9.14 -10.87 25.38
N HIS A 192 9.59 -10.05 24.44
CA HIS A 192 10.19 -8.76 24.72
C HIS A 192 9.13 -7.75 25.22
N LEU A 193 7.97 -7.70 24.56
CA LEU A 193 6.86 -6.81 24.92
C LEU A 193 6.25 -7.16 26.29
N GLN A 194 6.10 -8.46 26.59
CA GLN A 194 5.61 -8.95 27.89
C GLN A 194 6.53 -8.58 29.07
N LYS A 195 7.83 -8.40 28.82
CA LYS A 195 8.81 -8.02 29.86
C LYS A 195 8.87 -6.52 30.10
N GLN A 196 8.18 -5.71 29.30
CA GLN A 196 8.20 -4.26 29.48
C GLN A 196 7.44 -3.88 30.75
N ALA A 197 8.04 -2.96 31.52
CA ALA A 197 7.36 -2.38 32.66
C ALA A 197 6.24 -1.46 32.19
N THR A 198 5.12 -1.44 32.94
CA THR A 198 4.03 -0.50 32.70
C THR A 198 4.51 0.96 32.82
N PRO A 199 3.85 1.91 32.15
CA PRO A 199 4.17 3.32 32.29
C PRO A 199 4.05 3.80 33.75
N SER A 200 4.93 4.72 34.14
CA SER A 200 5.01 5.25 35.50
C SER A 200 3.70 5.96 35.88
N GLY A 201 3.10 5.56 37.01
CA GLY A 201 1.86 6.15 37.51
C GLY A 201 0.58 5.68 36.78
N VAL A 202 0.66 4.66 35.93
CA VAL A 202 -0.49 4.14 35.16
C VAL A 202 -0.71 2.66 35.45
N GLU A 203 -1.95 2.32 35.80
CA GLU A 203 -2.46 0.95 35.78
C GLU A 203 -3.14 0.74 34.43
N LEU A 204 -2.68 -0.24 33.66
CA LEU A 204 -3.28 -0.59 32.37
C LEU A 204 -4.54 -1.44 32.60
N GLU A 205 -5.54 -1.28 31.75
CA GLU A 205 -6.74 -2.09 31.76
C GLU A 205 -6.44 -3.57 31.39
N GLU A 206 -7.32 -4.50 31.76
CA GLU A 206 -7.11 -5.96 31.52
C GLU A 206 -6.98 -6.32 30.02
N ASP A 207 -7.55 -5.49 29.14
CA ASP A 207 -7.49 -5.63 27.68
C ASP A 207 -6.48 -4.68 27.02
N GLU A 208 -5.70 -3.92 27.80
CA GLU A 208 -4.70 -2.96 27.30
C GLU A 208 -3.28 -3.57 27.28
N TYR A 209 -2.76 -3.81 26.07
CA TYR A 209 -1.46 -4.46 25.85
C TYR A 209 -0.45 -3.50 25.26
N ILE A 210 0.80 -3.59 25.73
CA ILE A 210 1.94 -2.86 25.18
C ILE A 210 2.32 -3.46 23.82
N LEU A 211 2.29 -2.64 22.77
CA LEU A 211 2.56 -3.05 21.39
C LEU A 211 3.93 -2.60 20.90
N HIS A 212 4.41 -1.46 21.39
CA HIS A 212 5.73 -0.94 21.04
C HIS A 212 6.28 0.00 22.12
N VAL A 213 7.58 -0.07 22.40
CA VAL A 213 8.25 0.78 23.39
C VAL A 213 9.59 1.26 22.85
N GLU A 214 9.87 2.55 23.02
CA GLU A 214 11.17 3.13 22.67
C GLU A 214 11.59 4.21 23.66
N GLY A 215 12.90 4.42 23.82
CA GLY A 215 13.48 5.24 24.89
C GLY A 215 13.80 4.46 26.16
N THR A 216 13.99 3.14 26.03
CA THR A 216 14.54 2.25 27.06
C THR A 216 16.07 2.30 27.07
N ALA A 217 16.73 1.59 27.99
CA ALA A 217 18.20 1.54 28.03
C ALA A 217 18.84 0.99 26.74
N SER A 218 18.10 0.19 25.97
CA SER A 218 18.55 -0.44 24.73
C SER A 218 18.11 0.31 23.46
N SER A 219 17.36 1.41 23.57
CA SER A 219 16.82 2.15 22.43
C SER A 219 17.00 3.66 22.58
N GLN A 220 16.94 4.40 21.48
CA GLN A 220 17.13 5.85 21.50
C GLN A 220 15.91 6.55 22.11
N ARG A 221 16.12 7.61 22.89
CA ARG A 221 15.01 8.39 23.47
C ARG A 221 14.21 9.12 22.40
N VAL A 222 12.92 9.31 22.67
CA VAL A 222 12.03 10.17 21.89
C VAL A 222 12.00 11.54 22.55
N VAL A 223 11.98 12.63 21.77
CA VAL A 223 12.01 13.99 22.32
C VAL A 223 10.65 14.64 22.12
N ARG A 224 10.00 15.05 23.21
CA ARG A 224 8.77 15.84 23.14
C ARG A 224 9.10 17.32 23.13
N HIS A 225 8.48 18.08 22.23
CA HIS A 225 8.59 19.55 22.20
C HIS A 225 7.35 20.21 22.80
N ILE A 226 7.58 21.18 23.69
CA ILE A 226 6.55 22.05 24.27
C ILE A 226 7.05 23.49 24.15
N GLY A 227 6.47 24.25 23.23
CA GLY A 227 6.97 25.58 22.86
C GLY A 227 8.44 25.52 22.44
N THR A 228 9.32 26.17 23.20
CA THR A 228 10.77 26.20 22.98
C THR A 228 11.55 25.15 23.79
N THR A 229 10.86 24.35 24.61
CA THR A 229 11.48 23.36 25.49
C THR A 229 11.39 21.95 24.91
N SER A 230 12.43 21.16 25.09
CA SER A 230 12.55 19.80 24.56
C SER A 230 12.81 18.81 25.71
N TRP A 231 11.98 17.78 25.80
CA TRP A 231 11.96 16.81 26.88
C TRP A 231 12.26 15.41 26.33
N PRO A 232 13.45 14.84 26.56
CA PRO A 232 13.72 13.47 26.16
C PRO A 232 12.97 12.48 27.06
N GLY A 233 12.44 11.41 26.50
CA GLY A 233 11.56 10.49 27.22
C GLY A 233 11.46 9.10 26.61
N ARG A 234 10.66 8.28 27.28
CA ARG A 234 10.20 6.97 26.83
C ARG A 234 8.80 7.12 26.23
N LEU A 235 8.57 6.45 25.10
CA LEU A 235 7.28 6.40 24.42
C LEU A 235 6.79 4.96 24.39
N THR A 236 5.55 4.74 24.82
CA THR A 236 4.92 3.43 24.91
C THR A 236 3.59 3.47 24.16
N LEU A 237 3.43 2.61 23.15
CA LEU A 237 2.19 2.42 22.41
C LEU A 237 1.44 1.20 22.94
N THR A 238 0.13 1.35 23.12
CA THR A 238 -0.79 0.25 23.41
C THR A 238 -1.87 0.15 22.32
N ASN A 239 -2.75 -0.85 22.43
CA ASN A 239 -3.92 -1.00 21.57
C ASN A 239 -5.02 0.06 21.78
N TYR A 240 -4.91 0.94 22.79
CA TYR A 240 -5.88 2.01 23.04
C TYR A 240 -5.25 3.40 23.11
N SER A 241 -4.03 3.52 23.62
CA SER A 241 -3.44 4.80 24.02
C SER A 241 -1.94 4.87 23.78
N LEU A 242 -1.45 6.09 23.66
CA LEU A 242 -0.03 6.44 23.60
C LEU A 242 0.39 7.09 24.93
N TYR A 243 1.47 6.59 25.52
CA TYR A 243 2.01 7.09 26.79
C TYR A 243 3.41 7.67 26.58
N PHE A 244 3.61 8.90 27.05
CA PHE A 244 4.93 9.54 27.04
C PHE A 244 5.41 9.83 28.46
N GLU A 245 6.62 9.39 28.77
CA GLU A 245 7.27 9.57 30.07
C GLU A 245 8.53 10.40 29.92
N ALA A 246 8.55 11.60 30.51
CA ALA A 246 9.74 12.46 30.47
C ALA A 246 10.85 11.85 31.35
N SER A 247 12.10 11.96 30.88
CA SER A 247 13.26 11.45 31.61
C SER A 247 13.61 12.40 32.75
N GLY A 248 13.27 12.03 33.98
CA GLY A 248 13.69 12.75 35.18
C GLY A 248 15.13 12.44 35.61
N VAL A 249 15.59 13.13 36.66
CA VAL A 249 16.97 13.03 37.18
C VAL A 249 17.26 11.66 37.83
N ILE A 250 16.23 10.95 38.33
CA ILE A 250 16.36 9.68 39.08
C ILE A 250 15.39 8.61 38.57
N LYS A 251 14.15 9.01 38.25
CA LYS A 251 13.10 8.14 37.68
C LYS A 251 12.41 8.87 36.52
N TYR A 252 11.64 8.15 35.72
CA TYR A 252 10.70 8.76 34.78
C TYR A 252 9.63 9.53 35.54
N ASP A 253 9.20 10.66 34.96
CA ASP A 253 8.03 11.40 35.44
C ASP A 253 6.74 10.61 35.10
N ASP A 254 5.63 11.01 35.72
CA ASP A 254 4.32 10.40 35.46
C ASP A 254 3.96 10.47 33.96
N ALA A 255 3.42 9.36 33.45
CA ALA A 255 3.15 9.23 32.02
C ALA A 255 1.99 10.13 31.56
N VAL A 256 2.20 10.86 30.47
CA VAL A 256 1.13 11.59 29.79
C VAL A 256 0.40 10.64 28.85
N LYS A 257 -0.87 10.37 29.14
CA LYS A 257 -1.75 9.51 28.32
C LYS A 257 -2.40 10.33 27.19
N ILE A 258 -2.33 9.80 25.97
CA ILE A 258 -3.07 10.26 24.80
C ILE A 258 -3.95 9.11 24.34
N ASP A 259 -5.25 9.32 24.41
CA ASP A 259 -6.24 8.32 24.03
C ASP A 259 -6.45 8.30 22.51
N LEU A 260 -6.10 7.18 21.87
CA LEU A 260 -6.21 6.97 20.42
C LEU A 260 -7.55 6.35 20.03
N SER A 261 -8.37 5.92 21.01
CA SER A 261 -9.64 5.25 20.76
C SER A 261 -10.80 6.21 20.51
N LYS A 262 -10.69 7.46 20.95
CA LYS A 262 -11.77 8.44 20.81
C LYS A 262 -11.95 8.85 19.34
N ASP A 263 -13.20 8.82 18.89
CA ASP A 263 -13.66 9.28 17.57
C ASP A 263 -13.70 10.82 17.46
N VAL A 264 -12.69 11.47 18.03
CA VAL A 264 -12.42 12.90 17.87
C VAL A 264 -11.67 13.07 16.54
N GLU A 265 -11.74 14.23 15.90
CA GLU A 265 -10.97 14.60 14.69
C GLU A 265 -9.45 14.68 14.98
N GLN A 266 -8.88 13.62 15.56
CA GLN A 266 -7.48 13.48 15.85
C GLN A 266 -6.74 13.28 14.53
N THR A 267 -5.74 14.11 14.27
CA THR A 267 -4.91 13.95 13.08
C THR A 267 -3.46 13.77 13.46
N VAL A 268 -2.82 12.80 12.81
CA VAL A 268 -1.40 12.49 13.00
C VAL A 268 -0.68 12.69 11.69
N LYS A 269 0.23 13.67 11.69
CA LYS A 269 0.94 14.10 10.49
C LYS A 269 2.45 14.19 10.77
N PRO A 270 3.28 13.88 9.77
CA PRO A 270 4.69 14.23 9.85
C PRO A 270 4.82 15.75 9.93
N THR A 271 5.77 16.21 10.74
CA THR A 271 6.10 17.62 10.85
C THR A 271 7.62 17.79 10.85
N ALA A 272 8.08 18.91 10.27
CA ALA A 272 9.48 19.27 10.31
C ALA A 272 9.81 19.89 11.67
N THR A 273 10.83 19.38 12.34
CA THR A 273 11.39 19.94 13.57
C THR A 273 12.91 20.02 13.47
N GLY A 274 13.50 20.79 14.37
CA GLY A 274 14.90 21.10 14.38
C GLY A 274 15.23 21.74 15.71
N PRO A 275 16.52 22.02 15.97
CA PRO A 275 16.94 22.65 17.22
C PRO A 275 16.06 23.86 17.53
N TRP A 276 15.52 23.93 18.75
CA TRP A 276 14.63 25.00 19.22
C TRP A 276 13.28 25.12 18.48
N GLY A 277 12.78 24.06 17.86
CA GLY A 277 11.47 24.04 17.19
C GLY A 277 11.46 24.59 15.77
N ALA A 278 12.63 24.79 15.14
CA ALA A 278 12.71 25.22 13.74
C ALA A 278 12.29 24.11 12.76
N GLN A 279 11.52 24.41 11.71
CA GLN A 279 11.07 23.43 10.71
C GLN A 279 12.19 23.05 9.72
N LEU A 280 13.22 22.36 10.19
CA LEU A 280 14.43 22.07 9.41
C LEU A 280 14.57 20.61 8.97
N PHE A 281 14.10 19.66 9.79
CA PHE A 281 14.24 18.23 9.51
C PHE A 281 12.91 17.52 9.66
N ASP A 282 12.53 16.67 8.70
CA ASP A 282 11.31 15.86 8.77
C ASP A 282 11.46 14.68 9.74
N LYS A 283 11.66 14.97 11.02
CA LYS A 283 11.98 13.98 12.07
C LYS A 283 10.92 13.90 13.16
N ALA A 284 9.83 14.65 13.04
CA ALA A 284 8.79 14.66 14.05
C ALA A 284 7.41 14.26 13.53
N ILE A 285 6.57 13.92 14.50
CA ILE A 285 5.14 13.68 14.34
C ILE A 285 4.43 14.68 15.22
N VAL A 286 3.36 15.27 14.70
CA VAL A 286 2.42 16.06 15.50
C VAL A 286 1.10 15.30 15.61
N ILE A 287 0.61 15.18 16.85
CA ILE A 287 -0.71 14.65 17.16
C ILE A 287 -1.58 15.82 17.56
N GLU A 288 -2.56 16.14 16.73
CA GLU A 288 -3.54 17.20 16.98
C GLU A 288 -4.86 16.54 17.41
N SER A 289 -5.49 17.03 18.46
CA SER A 289 -6.78 16.57 18.97
C SER A 289 -7.56 17.77 19.49
N THR A 290 -8.90 17.74 19.45
CA THR A 290 -9.72 18.83 20.04
C THR A 290 -9.57 18.90 21.57
N ASP A 291 -9.15 17.81 22.19
CA ASP A 291 -8.91 17.73 23.63
C ASP A 291 -7.57 18.38 24.03
N LEU A 292 -6.69 18.66 23.07
CA LEU A 292 -5.37 19.25 23.30
C LEU A 292 -5.37 20.72 22.85
N SER A 293 -4.97 21.63 23.75
CA SER A 293 -4.86 23.07 23.42
C SER A 293 -3.71 23.37 22.45
N GLU A 294 -2.67 22.54 22.45
CA GLU A 294 -1.52 22.60 21.55
C GLU A 294 -1.23 21.20 20.98
N GLY A 295 -0.74 21.13 19.74
CA GLY A 295 -0.36 19.86 19.10
C GLY A 295 0.75 19.15 19.88
N PHE A 296 0.62 17.84 20.06
CA PHE A 296 1.60 17.03 20.77
C PHE A 296 2.72 16.63 19.81
N VAL A 297 3.86 17.32 19.90
CA VAL A 297 5.00 17.15 18.97
C VAL A 297 6.02 16.18 19.54
N LEU A 298 6.29 15.10 18.81
CA LEU A 298 7.27 14.07 19.13
C LEU A 298 8.34 14.02 18.03
N GLU A 299 9.59 14.30 18.37
CA GLU A 299 10.76 14.16 17.52
C GLU A 299 11.44 12.80 17.76
N PHE A 300 11.84 12.17 16.65
CA PHE A 300 12.58 10.91 16.60
C PHE A 300 13.98 11.22 16.05
N PRO A 301 14.98 11.43 16.92
CA PRO A 301 16.32 11.76 16.47
C PRO A 301 16.91 10.59 15.66
N GLU A 302 17.20 10.83 14.39
CA GLU A 302 17.86 9.88 13.49
C GLU A 302 18.81 10.67 12.58
N LEU A 303 20.04 10.19 12.34
CA LEU A 303 21.08 10.97 11.66
C LEU A 303 20.85 11.07 10.14
N THR A 304 20.49 9.95 9.51
CA THR A 304 20.57 9.78 8.05
C THR A 304 19.24 9.41 7.38
N SER A 305 18.22 8.99 8.14
CA SER A 305 16.94 8.54 7.59
C SER A 305 15.76 9.06 8.43
N SER A 306 14.53 8.85 7.94
CA SER A 306 13.27 9.09 8.67
C SER A 306 12.54 7.80 9.04
N THR A 307 13.18 6.64 8.87
CA THR A 307 12.53 5.32 8.98
C THR A 307 11.94 5.08 10.36
N ARG A 308 12.55 5.63 11.42
CA ARG A 308 12.06 5.54 12.79
C ARG A 308 10.78 6.35 12.99
N ARG A 309 10.75 7.58 12.48
CA ARG A 309 9.56 8.44 12.50
C ARG A 309 8.43 7.82 11.69
N ASP A 310 8.72 7.30 10.51
CA ASP A 310 7.71 6.69 9.64
C ASP A 310 7.14 5.39 10.24
N HIS A 311 7.96 4.63 10.96
CA HIS A 311 7.51 3.46 11.71
C HIS A 311 6.50 3.84 12.81
N TRP A 312 6.85 4.79 13.68
CA TRP A 312 5.94 5.27 14.72
C TRP A 312 4.66 5.89 14.15
N LEU A 313 4.77 6.65 13.07
CA LEU A 313 3.63 7.25 12.39
C LEU A 313 2.64 6.18 11.90
N ALA A 314 3.15 5.11 11.29
CA ALA A 314 2.33 4.01 10.80
C ALA A 314 1.65 3.23 11.95
N LEU A 315 2.38 2.96 13.03
CA LEU A 315 1.83 2.25 14.19
C LEU A 315 0.71 3.06 14.89
N ILE A 316 0.92 4.36 15.10
CA ILE A 316 -0.09 5.24 15.73
C ILE A 316 -1.34 5.30 14.84
N ARG A 317 -1.15 5.49 13.52
CA ARG A 317 -2.25 5.52 12.56
C ARG A 317 -3.03 4.21 12.52
N GLU A 318 -2.36 3.07 12.64
CA GLU A 318 -3.03 1.77 12.64
C GLU A 318 -4.02 1.65 13.79
N ILE A 319 -3.61 2.02 15.01
CA ILE A 319 -4.47 1.96 16.19
C ILE A 319 -5.64 2.95 16.07
N MET A 320 -5.38 4.17 15.59
CA MET A 320 -6.44 5.15 15.35
C MET A 320 -7.45 4.66 14.31
N PHE A 321 -6.97 4.12 13.19
CA PHE A 321 -7.86 3.63 12.13
C PHE A 321 -8.61 2.36 12.52
N LEU A 322 -8.04 1.50 13.37
CA LEU A 322 -8.75 0.38 13.98
C LEU A 322 -9.97 0.87 14.77
N HIS A 323 -9.80 1.83 15.67
CA HIS A 323 -10.91 2.35 16.49
C HIS A 323 -11.94 3.12 15.66
N GLN A 324 -11.50 3.91 14.67
CA GLN A 324 -12.40 4.54 13.71
C GLN A 324 -13.20 3.51 12.90
N PHE A 325 -12.58 2.40 12.51
CA PHE A 325 -13.26 1.31 11.81
C PHE A 325 -14.31 0.65 12.71
N LEU A 326 -13.96 0.28 13.95
CA LEU A 326 -14.89 -0.32 14.91
C LEU A 326 -16.11 0.59 15.16
N SER A 327 -15.88 1.90 15.34
CA SER A 327 -16.93 2.91 15.49
C SER A 327 -17.80 3.03 14.23
N LYS A 328 -17.17 3.21 13.06
CA LYS A 328 -17.85 3.44 11.77
C LYS A 328 -18.79 2.30 11.38
N TYR A 329 -18.38 1.06 11.61
CA TYR A 329 -19.16 -0.14 11.26
C TYR A 329 -19.99 -0.69 12.44
N ASN A 330 -19.97 0.00 13.59
CA ASN A 330 -20.74 -0.34 14.79
C ASN A 330 -20.50 -1.79 15.26
N ILE A 331 -19.24 -2.22 15.27
CA ILE A 331 -18.83 -3.55 15.71
C ILE A 331 -18.73 -3.54 17.23
N ASN A 332 -19.83 -3.88 17.91
CA ASN A 332 -19.92 -3.84 19.38
C ASN A 332 -19.80 -5.21 20.04
N CYS A 333 -19.77 -6.29 19.27
CA CYS A 333 -19.60 -7.64 19.82
C CYS A 333 -18.18 -7.76 20.40
N PRO A 334 -18.01 -8.07 21.70
CA PRO A 334 -16.68 -8.13 22.33
C PRO A 334 -15.73 -9.12 21.65
N ILE A 335 -16.27 -10.25 21.18
CA ILE A 335 -15.50 -11.30 20.50
C ILE A 335 -14.94 -10.79 19.17
N GLN A 336 -15.80 -10.19 18.35
CA GLN A 336 -15.42 -9.66 17.03
C GLN A 336 -14.47 -8.45 17.17
N THR A 337 -14.73 -7.61 18.17
CA THR A 337 -13.88 -6.46 18.50
C THR A 337 -12.48 -6.94 18.88
N TRP A 338 -12.40 -7.93 19.79
CA TRP A 338 -11.14 -8.51 20.22
C TRP A 338 -10.40 -9.24 19.08
N GLU A 339 -11.12 -9.94 18.19
CA GLU A 339 -10.51 -10.55 17.02
C GLU A 339 -9.85 -9.51 16.11
N MET A 340 -10.46 -8.34 15.92
CA MET A 340 -9.84 -7.25 15.16
C MET A 340 -8.63 -6.65 15.88
N HIS A 341 -8.71 -6.44 17.19
CA HIS A 341 -7.53 -6.07 17.98
C HIS A 341 -6.40 -7.09 17.81
N ALA A 342 -6.71 -8.37 17.89
CA ALA A 342 -5.74 -9.45 17.76
C ALA A 342 -5.07 -9.48 16.38
N ARG A 343 -5.86 -9.33 15.29
CA ARG A 343 -5.32 -9.23 13.92
C ARG A 343 -4.38 -8.04 13.76
N THR A 344 -4.73 -6.88 14.32
CA THR A 344 -3.87 -5.69 14.32
C THR A 344 -2.59 -5.90 15.12
N MET A 345 -2.68 -6.48 16.32
CA MET A 345 -1.51 -6.78 17.16
C MET A 345 -0.55 -7.76 16.46
N LEU A 346 -1.07 -8.81 15.84
CA LEU A 346 -0.28 -9.75 15.04
C LEU A 346 0.35 -9.05 13.82
N GLY A 347 -0.35 -8.09 13.18
CA GLY A 347 0.23 -7.24 12.14
C GLY A 347 1.46 -6.45 12.60
N ILE A 348 1.39 -5.86 13.80
CA ILE A 348 2.50 -5.11 14.42
C ILE A 348 3.66 -6.04 14.79
N ILE A 349 3.36 -7.22 15.36
CA ILE A 349 4.37 -8.23 15.71
C ILE A 349 5.10 -8.73 14.46
N ARG A 350 4.38 -9.00 13.36
CA ARG A 350 4.99 -9.36 12.07
C ARG A 350 5.88 -8.25 11.53
N LEU A 351 5.45 -6.99 11.62
CA LEU A 351 6.27 -5.87 11.19
C LEU A 351 7.57 -5.80 11.99
N HIS A 352 7.52 -5.98 13.31
CA HIS A 352 8.72 -6.05 14.14
C HIS A 352 9.63 -7.20 13.72
N ALA A 353 9.09 -8.40 13.55
CA ALA A 353 9.86 -9.56 13.12
C ALA A 353 10.52 -9.34 11.75
N ALA A 354 9.79 -8.76 10.79
CA ALA A 354 10.32 -8.47 9.46
C ALA A 354 11.43 -7.42 9.50
N ARG A 355 11.33 -6.40 10.36
CA ARG A 355 12.38 -5.38 10.55
C ARG A 355 13.63 -5.95 11.22
N GLU A 356 13.46 -6.84 12.20
CA GLU A 356 14.57 -7.52 12.86
C GLU A 356 15.25 -8.55 11.95
N MET A 357 14.50 -9.16 11.04
CA MET A 357 15.05 -10.05 10.01
C MET A 357 15.78 -9.28 8.90
N LEU A 358 15.24 -8.12 8.48
CA LEU A 358 15.74 -7.32 7.35
C LEU A 358 16.41 -6.01 7.82
N ARG A 359 17.33 -6.08 8.79
CA ARG A 359 17.88 -4.89 9.48
C ARG A 359 18.53 -3.86 8.55
N ILE A 360 19.25 -4.31 7.51
CA ILE A 360 19.92 -3.42 6.55
C ILE A 360 18.93 -2.68 5.67
N SER A 361 17.80 -3.31 5.31
CA SER A 361 16.77 -2.76 4.44
C SER A 361 15.39 -3.03 5.04
N PRO A 362 15.01 -2.28 6.10
CA PRO A 362 13.77 -2.53 6.81
C PRO A 362 12.57 -2.30 5.88
N PRO A 363 11.53 -3.14 5.96
CA PRO A 363 10.37 -3.00 5.10
C PRO A 363 9.57 -1.74 5.41
N VAL A 364 8.82 -1.27 4.41
CA VAL A 364 7.85 -0.18 4.56
C VAL A 364 6.77 -0.61 5.58
N PRO A 365 6.58 0.13 6.70
CA PRO A 365 5.68 -0.26 7.79
C PRO A 365 4.25 -0.57 7.36
N THR A 366 3.70 0.21 6.44
CA THR A 366 2.28 0.14 6.08
C THR A 366 1.90 -1.18 5.42
N LYS A 367 2.83 -1.89 4.76
CA LYS A 367 2.55 -3.18 4.10
C LYS A 367 2.14 -4.33 5.04
N PHE A 368 2.42 -4.21 6.35
CA PHE A 368 2.07 -5.22 7.36
C PHE A 368 0.84 -4.85 8.19
N LEU A 369 0.35 -3.62 8.05
CA LEU A 369 -0.70 -3.02 8.87
C LEU A 369 -1.99 -2.96 8.03
N ILE A 370 -3.12 -3.44 8.56
CA ILE A 370 -4.35 -3.63 7.76
C ILE A 370 -4.92 -2.25 7.40
N PHE A 371 -5.19 -1.43 8.40
CA PHE A 371 -5.93 -0.20 8.18
C PHE A 371 -5.07 0.86 7.51
N SER A 372 -3.81 0.99 7.92
CA SER A 372 -2.86 1.94 7.36
C SER A 372 -2.60 1.66 5.88
N LEU A 373 -2.50 0.38 5.49
CA LEU A 373 -2.39 -0.03 4.09
C LEU A 373 -3.62 0.41 3.29
N TYR A 374 -4.82 0.00 3.72
CA TYR A 374 -6.05 0.23 2.96
C TYR A 374 -6.53 1.68 2.97
N ASN A 375 -6.01 2.51 3.87
CA ASN A 375 -6.24 3.95 3.82
C ASN A 375 -5.30 4.68 2.84
N GLU A 376 -4.13 4.10 2.53
CA GLU A 376 -3.15 4.66 1.61
C GLU A 376 -3.30 4.17 0.17
N ILE A 377 -3.65 2.90 -0.05
CA ILE A 377 -3.76 2.34 -1.41
C ILE A 377 -5.06 2.78 -2.11
N PRO A 378 -5.03 2.96 -3.45
CA PRO A 378 -6.23 3.27 -4.20
C PRO A 378 -7.26 2.15 -4.08
N LYS A 379 -8.55 2.51 -3.96
CA LYS A 379 -9.66 1.56 -3.74
C LYS A 379 -9.55 0.68 -2.48
N GLY A 380 -8.73 1.03 -1.50
CA GLY A 380 -8.68 0.29 -0.25
C GLY A 380 -9.94 0.44 0.62
N ASP A 381 -10.80 1.44 0.34
CA ASP A 381 -12.12 1.58 0.99
C ASP A 381 -13.01 0.37 0.78
N TYR A 382 -13.02 -0.21 -0.43
CA TYR A 382 -13.82 -1.39 -0.72
C TYR A 382 -13.42 -2.58 0.16
N VAL A 383 -12.12 -2.74 0.45
CA VAL A 383 -11.66 -3.81 1.35
C VAL A 383 -12.13 -3.55 2.77
N LEU A 384 -12.04 -2.30 3.25
CA LEU A 384 -12.55 -1.92 4.57
C LEU A 384 -14.08 -2.01 4.66
N GLU A 385 -14.82 -1.86 3.56
CA GLU A 385 -16.27 -2.05 3.53
C GLU A 385 -16.69 -3.52 3.62
N GLU A 386 -15.92 -4.44 3.02
CA GLU A 386 -16.20 -5.89 3.04
C GLU A 386 -15.62 -6.63 4.27
N LEU A 387 -14.63 -6.04 4.94
CA LEU A 387 -13.97 -6.64 6.11
C LEU A 387 -14.92 -6.97 7.28
N PRO A 388 -15.91 -6.13 7.65
CA PRO A 388 -16.89 -6.46 8.69
C PRO A 388 -17.73 -7.70 8.38
N ASP A 389 -18.17 -7.86 7.14
CA ASP A 389 -18.97 -9.02 6.74
C ASP A 389 -18.13 -10.29 6.67
N SER A 390 -16.86 -10.18 6.30
CA SER A 390 -15.90 -11.27 6.47
C SER A 390 -15.72 -11.63 7.94
N LEU A 391 -15.59 -10.67 8.85
CA LEU A 391 -15.42 -10.91 10.29
C LEU A 391 -16.62 -11.63 10.89
N ARG A 392 -17.85 -11.32 10.43
CA ARG A 392 -19.07 -12.03 10.86
C ARG A 392 -19.09 -13.51 10.46
N LYS A 393 -18.42 -13.85 9.36
CA LYS A 393 -18.29 -15.25 8.86
C LYS A 393 -17.18 -16.03 9.58
N VAL A 394 -16.29 -15.38 10.33
CA VAL A 394 -15.19 -16.06 11.03
C VAL A 394 -15.66 -16.60 12.38
N ASP A 395 -15.52 -17.91 12.57
CA ASP A 395 -15.66 -18.56 13.87
C ASP A 395 -14.53 -18.11 14.81
N CYS A 396 -14.73 -17.00 15.52
CA CYS A 396 -13.72 -16.39 16.40
C CYS A 396 -13.29 -17.28 17.58
N GLY A 397 -14.05 -18.35 17.87
CA GLY A 397 -13.74 -19.35 18.90
C GLY A 397 -12.89 -20.54 18.43
N GLN A 398 -12.50 -20.60 17.15
CA GLN A 398 -11.63 -21.67 16.65
C GLN A 398 -10.18 -21.50 17.14
N PRO A 399 -9.44 -22.61 17.38
CA PRO A 399 -8.07 -22.55 17.91
C PRO A 399 -7.07 -21.73 17.07
N CYS A 400 -7.29 -21.61 15.75
CA CYS A 400 -6.48 -20.78 14.86
C CYS A 400 -7.07 -19.40 14.57
N SER A 401 -8.02 -18.89 15.37
CA SER A 401 -8.37 -17.46 15.30
C SER A 401 -7.21 -16.59 15.78
N ALA A 402 -7.14 -15.33 15.35
CA ALA A 402 -6.07 -14.42 15.78
C ALA A 402 -6.10 -14.23 17.30
N SER A 403 -7.31 -14.12 17.87
CA SER A 403 -7.51 -14.03 19.32
C SER A 403 -7.02 -15.27 20.07
N SER A 404 -7.30 -16.48 19.57
CA SER A 404 -6.84 -17.73 20.18
C SER A 404 -5.32 -17.90 20.09
N ILE A 405 -4.70 -17.51 18.98
CA ILE A 405 -3.25 -17.57 18.78
C ILE A 405 -2.53 -16.63 19.74
N LEU A 406 -3.00 -15.39 19.91
CA LEU A 406 -2.42 -14.48 20.90
C LEU A 406 -2.55 -15.04 22.32
N LYS A 407 -3.71 -15.64 22.65
CA LYS A 407 -3.93 -16.30 23.93
C LYS A 407 -2.98 -17.47 24.16
N SER A 408 -2.72 -18.30 23.14
CA SER A 408 -1.77 -19.41 23.24
C SER A 408 -0.30 -18.96 23.25
N MET A 409 -0.01 -17.71 22.87
CA MET A 409 1.28 -17.04 23.05
C MET A 409 1.38 -16.23 24.36
N ASN A 410 0.51 -16.54 25.33
CA ASN A 410 0.48 -15.90 26.66
C ASN A 410 0.13 -14.39 26.64
N LEU A 411 -0.53 -13.88 25.60
CA LEU A 411 -1.28 -12.61 25.67
C LEU A 411 -2.74 -12.94 25.96
N ALA A 412 -3.14 -12.82 27.23
CA ALA A 412 -4.53 -13.06 27.60
C ALA A 412 -5.47 -12.12 26.81
N GLY A 413 -6.68 -12.58 26.54
CA GLY A 413 -7.77 -11.72 26.05
C GLY A 413 -8.82 -11.57 27.13
N PRO A 414 -9.84 -10.71 26.92
CA PRO A 414 -10.97 -10.62 27.84
C PRO A 414 -11.61 -12.00 28.04
N VAL A 415 -12.02 -12.29 29.28
CA VAL A 415 -12.62 -13.59 29.64
C VAL A 415 -14.02 -13.68 29.00
N VAL A 416 -14.12 -14.35 27.87
CA VAL A 416 -15.41 -14.63 27.21
C VAL A 416 -15.95 -15.97 27.71
N SER A 417 -17.17 -15.97 28.25
CA SER A 417 -17.90 -17.16 28.66
C SER A 417 -18.28 -18.02 27.44
N ASN A 418 -18.12 -19.35 27.54
CA ASN A 418 -18.50 -20.30 26.47
C ASN A 418 -19.96 -20.18 25.99
N SER A 419 -20.87 -19.61 26.80
CA SER A 419 -22.28 -19.41 26.43
C SER A 419 -22.49 -18.37 25.32
N MET A 420 -21.63 -17.34 25.23
CA MET A 420 -21.70 -16.33 24.16
C MET A 420 -21.20 -16.86 22.82
N VAL A 421 -20.31 -17.86 22.84
CA VAL A 421 -19.78 -18.52 21.64
C VAL A 421 -20.85 -19.40 20.98
N GLU A 422 -21.72 -20.04 21.79
CA GLU A 422 -22.85 -20.83 21.29
C GLU A 422 -23.97 -19.97 20.69
N GLU A 423 -24.28 -18.79 21.25
CA GLU A 423 -25.29 -17.87 20.70
C GLU A 423 -24.89 -17.33 19.32
N VAL A 424 -23.60 -17.05 19.08
CA VAL A 424 -23.10 -16.65 17.76
C VAL A 424 -23.26 -17.78 16.75
N SER A 425 -22.89 -19.02 17.13
CA SER A 425 -23.00 -20.20 16.25
C SER A 425 -24.45 -20.64 15.94
N GLN A 426 -25.44 -20.25 16.75
CA GLN A 426 -26.84 -20.61 16.53
C GLN A 426 -27.60 -19.64 15.62
N VAL A 427 -27.19 -18.37 15.56
CA VAL A 427 -27.77 -17.38 14.64
C VAL A 427 -27.37 -17.66 13.18
N ASP A 428 -26.28 -18.40 12.96
CA ASP A 428 -25.67 -18.68 11.66
C ASP A 428 -26.39 -19.68 10.76
N LYS A 429 -27.45 -20.36 11.21
CA LYS A 429 -28.19 -21.33 10.36
C LYS A 429 -29.33 -20.73 9.54
N SER A 430 -29.61 -19.43 9.62
CA SER A 430 -30.85 -18.87 9.04
C SER A 430 -30.71 -17.75 8.01
N VAL A 431 -29.53 -17.48 7.43
CA VAL A 431 -29.40 -16.43 6.40
C VAL A 431 -28.73 -16.97 5.14
N ASP A 432 -29.51 -17.67 4.33
CA ASP A 432 -29.21 -17.91 2.92
C ASP A 432 -29.58 -16.63 2.14
N VAL A 433 -28.64 -15.70 2.04
CA VAL A 433 -28.77 -14.50 1.19
C VAL A 433 -27.85 -14.66 -0.01
N LYS A 434 -28.50 -14.78 -1.16
CA LYS A 434 -27.99 -14.73 -2.52
C LYS A 434 -26.93 -13.61 -2.67
N ASP A 435 -25.68 -14.02 -2.83
CA ASP A 435 -24.49 -13.16 -2.79
C ASP A 435 -24.20 -12.56 -4.18
N ASP A 436 -24.79 -11.38 -4.47
CA ASP A 436 -24.41 -10.53 -5.62
C ASP A 436 -23.36 -9.45 -5.23
N SER A 437 -22.87 -9.47 -3.98
CA SER A 437 -21.79 -8.60 -3.45
C SER A 437 -20.40 -9.15 -3.80
N PRO A 438 -19.40 -8.28 -4.06
CA PRO A 438 -18.02 -8.71 -4.26
C PRO A 438 -17.46 -9.32 -2.97
N SER A 439 -16.93 -10.55 -3.03
CA SER A 439 -16.25 -11.16 -1.88
C SER A 439 -15.03 -10.34 -1.45
N LEU A 440 -14.64 -10.41 -0.17
CA LEU A 440 -13.45 -9.72 0.36
C LEU A 440 -12.20 -9.97 -0.51
N GLU A 441 -11.99 -11.19 -0.98
CA GLU A 441 -10.87 -11.55 -1.86
C GLU A 441 -10.91 -10.78 -3.21
N SER A 442 -12.11 -10.59 -3.77
CA SER A 442 -12.27 -9.83 -5.01
C SER A 442 -11.98 -8.34 -4.82
N ALA A 443 -12.37 -7.76 -3.67
CA ALA A 443 -12.03 -6.38 -3.30
C ALA A 443 -10.50 -6.22 -3.10
N ILE A 444 -9.85 -7.18 -2.44
CA ILE A 444 -8.40 -7.21 -2.27
C ILE A 444 -7.70 -7.26 -3.63
N LYS A 445 -8.13 -8.17 -4.52
CA LYS A 445 -7.56 -8.27 -5.87
C LYS A 445 -7.72 -6.98 -6.66
N GLN A 446 -8.89 -6.34 -6.58
CA GLN A 446 -9.15 -5.08 -7.26
C GLN A 446 -8.26 -3.94 -6.75
N SER A 447 -8.12 -3.78 -5.42
CA SER A 447 -7.26 -2.75 -4.83
C SER A 447 -5.80 -2.92 -5.27
N ARG A 448 -5.30 -4.17 -5.30
CA ARG A 448 -3.94 -4.50 -5.74
C ARG A 448 -3.70 -4.19 -7.21
N GLU A 449 -4.66 -4.47 -8.09
CA GLU A 449 -4.53 -4.15 -9.51
C GLU A 449 -4.45 -2.64 -9.77
N GLU A 450 -5.18 -1.83 -8.99
CA GLU A 450 -5.10 -0.38 -9.10
C GLU A 450 -3.82 0.17 -8.45
N GLU A 451 -3.35 -0.42 -7.34
CA GLU A 451 -2.07 -0.07 -6.73
C GLU A 451 -0.90 -0.34 -7.67
N LYS A 452 -0.86 -1.50 -8.35
CA LYS A 452 0.19 -1.78 -9.35
C LYS A 452 0.24 -0.71 -10.43
N LYS A 453 -0.93 -0.25 -10.90
CA LYS A 453 -1.02 0.86 -11.88
C LYS A 453 -0.55 2.19 -11.27
N PHE A 454 -0.93 2.46 -10.03
CA PHE A 454 -0.49 3.63 -9.29
C PHE A 454 1.04 3.63 -9.07
N LEU A 455 1.64 2.51 -8.69
CA LEU A 455 3.09 2.38 -8.50
C LEU A 455 3.86 2.57 -9.80
N VAL A 456 3.35 2.01 -10.91
CA VAL A 456 3.92 2.28 -12.24
C VAL A 456 3.83 3.77 -12.58
N ALA A 457 2.69 4.41 -12.33
CA ALA A 457 2.54 5.85 -12.54
C ALA A 457 3.49 6.66 -11.64
N LYS A 458 3.61 6.29 -10.36
CA LYS A 458 4.51 6.92 -9.39
C LYS A 458 5.97 6.78 -9.79
N ALA A 459 6.41 5.59 -10.21
CA ALA A 459 7.75 5.36 -10.71
C ALA A 459 8.08 6.27 -11.91
N THR A 460 7.15 6.45 -12.86
CA THR A 460 7.35 7.42 -13.96
C THR A 460 7.43 8.87 -13.48
N THR A 461 6.88 9.19 -12.32
CA THR A 461 6.99 10.54 -11.73
C THR A 461 8.28 10.74 -10.95
N GLU A 462 8.79 9.68 -10.30
CA GLU A 462 10.01 9.72 -9.50
C GLU A 462 11.25 9.65 -10.38
N GLU A 463 11.25 8.85 -11.44
CA GLU A 463 12.31 8.83 -12.47
C GLU A 463 12.54 10.24 -13.04
N LEU A 464 11.46 10.97 -13.34
CA LEU A 464 11.53 12.36 -13.80
C LEU A 464 11.99 13.35 -12.71
N LYS A 465 11.84 13.03 -11.42
CA LYS A 465 12.33 13.88 -10.32
C LYS A 465 13.82 13.63 -10.06
N GLU A 466 14.25 12.37 -10.11
CA GLU A 466 15.63 11.92 -9.85
C GLU A 466 16.59 12.27 -10.98
N GLU A 467 16.12 12.28 -12.24
CA GLU A 467 16.90 12.79 -13.38
C GLU A 467 17.27 14.27 -13.24
N GLY A 468 16.75 14.97 -12.21
CA GLY A 468 17.15 16.32 -11.86
C GLY A 468 16.77 17.26 -12.99
N VAL A 469 15.53 17.75 -12.97
CA VAL A 469 15.04 18.66 -14.00
C VAL A 469 15.69 20.05 -13.87
N THR A 470 16.99 20.15 -14.15
CA THR A 470 17.67 21.43 -14.45
C THR A 470 17.06 22.08 -15.68
N ASP A 471 16.35 21.30 -16.51
CA ASP A 471 15.66 21.71 -17.74
C ASP A 471 14.13 21.81 -17.59
N SER A 472 13.60 22.08 -16.39
CA SER A 472 12.15 22.13 -16.15
C SER A 472 11.47 23.25 -16.95
N VAL A 473 12.22 24.32 -17.20
CA VAL A 473 11.88 25.39 -18.13
C VAL A 473 11.76 24.88 -19.55
N LEU A 474 12.69 24.03 -20.01
CA LEU A 474 12.72 23.45 -21.36
C LEU A 474 11.46 22.62 -21.62
N VAL A 475 11.12 21.72 -20.69
CA VAL A 475 9.92 20.87 -20.77
C VAL A 475 8.65 21.71 -20.81
N LEU A 476 8.54 22.74 -19.98
CA LEU A 476 7.40 23.66 -19.99
C LEU A 476 7.30 24.42 -21.32
N THR A 477 8.43 24.92 -21.84
CA THR A 477 8.45 25.65 -23.12
C THR A 477 8.04 24.75 -24.28
N GLU A 478 8.45 23.48 -24.26
CA GLU A 478 8.11 22.50 -25.30
C GLU A 478 6.62 22.10 -25.21
N LEU A 479 6.09 21.85 -24.01
CA LEU A 479 4.67 21.55 -23.80
C LEU A 479 3.74 22.72 -24.18
N LEU A 480 4.26 23.95 -24.13
CA LEU A 480 3.55 25.17 -24.55
C LEU A 480 3.77 25.52 -26.03
N THR A 481 4.61 24.80 -26.78
CA THR A 481 4.82 25.02 -28.22
C THR A 481 3.53 25.06 -29.05
N PRO A 482 2.51 24.19 -28.86
CA PRO A 482 1.29 24.30 -29.65
C PRO A 482 0.46 25.55 -29.31
N LEU A 483 0.62 26.10 -28.10
CA LEU A 483 -0.03 27.36 -27.66
C LEU A 483 0.75 28.60 -28.11
N LYS A 484 2.05 28.46 -28.38
CA LYS A 484 2.93 29.54 -28.81
C LYS A 484 2.46 30.22 -30.10
N ASN A 485 1.71 29.53 -30.95
CA ASN A 485 1.14 30.10 -32.17
C ASN A 485 -0.24 30.74 -31.94
N VAL A 486 -0.95 30.38 -30.87
CA VAL A 486 -2.30 30.87 -30.56
C VAL A 486 -2.25 32.26 -29.93
N VAL A 487 -1.30 32.50 -29.03
CA VAL A 487 -1.12 33.80 -28.35
C VAL A 487 -0.80 34.95 -29.33
N PRO A 488 0.21 34.84 -30.22
CA PRO A 488 0.48 35.89 -31.19
C PRO A 488 -0.66 36.05 -32.19
N TRP A 489 -1.35 34.97 -32.60
CA TRP A 489 -2.54 35.08 -33.46
C TRP A 489 -3.69 35.86 -32.80
N LEU A 490 -3.95 35.63 -31.50
CA LEU A 490 -4.89 36.44 -30.73
C LEU A 490 -4.41 37.89 -30.57
N GLN A 491 -3.12 38.10 -30.35
CA GLN A 491 -2.55 39.45 -30.27
C GLN A 491 -2.65 40.19 -31.60
N GLU A 492 -2.42 39.55 -32.76
CA GLU A 492 -2.65 40.11 -34.09
C GLU A 492 -4.11 40.54 -34.27
N ILE A 493 -5.05 39.77 -33.72
CA ILE A 493 -6.48 40.07 -33.74
C ILE A 493 -6.79 41.28 -32.84
N PHE A 494 -6.27 41.35 -31.62
CA PHE A 494 -6.54 42.49 -30.74
C PHE A 494 -5.79 43.76 -31.16
N LYS A 495 -4.64 43.64 -31.82
CA LYS A 495 -3.84 44.75 -32.35
C LYS A 495 -4.29 45.24 -33.73
N TRP A 496 -5.36 44.68 -34.29
CA TRP A 496 -5.91 45.09 -35.59
C TRP A 496 -4.93 44.97 -36.77
N GLU A 497 -3.98 44.03 -36.71
CA GLU A 497 -3.00 43.84 -37.78
C GLU A 497 -3.65 43.26 -39.07
N LYS A 498 -4.76 42.52 -38.92
CA LYS A 498 -5.59 42.02 -40.02
C LYS A 498 -7.05 42.48 -39.88
N PRO A 499 -7.40 43.70 -40.35
CA PRO A 499 -8.69 44.35 -40.06
C PRO A 499 -9.91 43.56 -40.52
N MET A 500 -9.83 42.81 -41.62
CA MET A 500 -10.94 42.00 -42.11
C MET A 500 -11.23 40.78 -41.21
N VAL A 501 -10.17 40.17 -40.65
CA VAL A 501 -10.30 39.00 -39.76
C VAL A 501 -10.81 39.44 -38.40
N THR A 502 -10.34 40.58 -37.90
CA THR A 502 -10.77 41.13 -36.61
C THR A 502 -12.22 41.56 -36.63
N ILE A 503 -12.68 42.24 -37.69
CA ILE A 503 -14.10 42.58 -37.86
C ILE A 503 -14.95 41.31 -37.93
N ALA A 504 -14.51 40.26 -38.64
CA ALA A 504 -15.23 39.00 -38.73
C ALA A 504 -15.32 38.27 -37.37
N VAL A 505 -14.22 38.20 -36.62
CA VAL A 505 -14.18 37.59 -35.27
C VAL A 505 -15.04 38.39 -34.30
N LEU A 506 -14.98 39.72 -34.36
CA LEU A 506 -15.76 40.62 -33.51
C LEU A 506 -17.26 40.51 -33.82
N ALA A 507 -17.66 40.53 -35.10
CA ALA A 507 -19.04 40.29 -35.52
C ALA A 507 -19.54 38.91 -35.11
N ALA A 508 -18.74 37.86 -35.31
CA ALA A 508 -19.09 36.50 -34.87
C ALA A 508 -19.26 36.43 -33.35
N SER A 509 -18.36 37.03 -32.56
CA SER A 509 -18.46 37.05 -31.10
C SER A 509 -19.71 37.77 -30.62
N LEU A 510 -20.04 38.91 -31.21
CA LEU A 510 -21.25 39.68 -30.90
C LEU A 510 -22.52 38.89 -31.24
N ILE A 511 -22.56 38.24 -32.40
CA ILE A 511 -23.69 37.38 -32.81
C ILE A 511 -23.85 36.19 -31.85
N ILE A 512 -22.75 35.54 -31.46
CA ILE A 512 -22.75 34.42 -30.51
C ILE A 512 -23.30 34.86 -29.14
N THR A 513 -22.91 36.04 -28.65
CA THR A 513 -23.42 36.59 -27.39
C THR A 513 -24.88 37.01 -27.48
N TYR A 514 -25.29 37.63 -28.58
CA TYR A 514 -26.67 38.10 -28.79
C TYR A 514 -27.67 36.94 -28.89
N MET A 515 -27.28 35.84 -29.53
CA MET A 515 -28.14 34.66 -29.73
C MET A 515 -28.12 33.66 -28.56
N GLU A 516 -27.42 33.97 -27.45
CA GLU A 516 -27.18 33.05 -26.32
C GLU A 516 -26.50 31.72 -26.74
N TRP A 517 -25.71 31.70 -27.81
CA TRP A 517 -25.09 30.46 -28.35
C TRP A 517 -23.80 30.05 -27.64
N VAL A 518 -23.40 30.76 -26.58
CA VAL A 518 -22.17 30.50 -25.81
C VAL A 518 -22.08 29.04 -25.33
N GLY A 519 -23.20 28.45 -24.89
CA GLY A 519 -23.23 27.03 -24.50
C GLY A 519 -23.00 26.08 -25.68
N LYS A 520 -23.62 26.37 -26.83
CA LYS A 520 -23.49 25.56 -28.05
C LYS A 520 -22.09 25.64 -28.66
N THR A 521 -21.47 26.82 -28.63
CA THR A 521 -20.08 26.98 -29.10
C THR A 521 -19.08 26.28 -28.19
N ALA A 522 -19.28 26.34 -26.87
CA ALA A 522 -18.50 25.56 -25.91
C ALA A 522 -18.66 24.05 -26.12
N ALA A 523 -19.90 23.57 -26.37
CA ALA A 523 -20.16 22.17 -26.68
C ALA A 523 -19.47 21.72 -27.98
N ALA A 524 -19.53 22.53 -29.04
CA ALA A 524 -18.84 22.23 -30.30
C ALA A 524 -17.32 22.14 -30.12
N PHE A 525 -16.73 22.99 -29.27
CA PHE A 525 -15.31 22.93 -28.92
C PHE A 525 -14.95 21.64 -28.19
N LEU A 526 -15.74 21.23 -27.19
CA LEU A 526 -15.52 19.96 -26.47
C LEU A 526 -15.58 18.75 -27.42
N VAL A 527 -16.55 18.72 -28.34
CA VAL A 527 -16.65 17.67 -29.37
C VAL A 527 -15.44 17.69 -30.30
N TRP A 528 -14.96 18.87 -30.69
CA TRP A 528 -13.74 19.00 -31.50
C TRP A 528 -12.50 18.44 -30.79
N VAL A 529 -12.35 18.68 -29.48
CA VAL A 529 -11.28 18.09 -28.66
C VAL A 529 -11.38 16.57 -28.64
N ILE A 530 -12.58 16.00 -28.43
CA ILE A 530 -12.80 14.53 -28.48
C ILE A 530 -12.39 13.97 -29.84
N ILE A 531 -12.76 14.61 -30.96
CA ILE A 531 -12.36 14.19 -32.30
C ILE A 531 -10.84 14.22 -32.47
N LYS A 532 -10.16 15.23 -31.90
CA LYS A 532 -8.69 15.31 -31.92
C LYS A 532 -8.05 14.17 -31.13
N MET A 533 -8.59 13.82 -29.95
CA MET A 533 -8.11 12.68 -29.15
C MET A 533 -8.30 11.35 -29.89
N LEU A 534 -9.45 11.14 -30.55
CA LEU A 534 -9.71 9.95 -31.36
C LEU A 534 -8.78 9.84 -32.57
N LYS A 535 -8.49 10.96 -33.26
CA LYS A 535 -7.51 11.00 -34.35
C LYS A 535 -6.08 10.72 -33.87
N ALA A 536 -5.71 11.20 -32.68
CA ALA A 536 -4.41 10.90 -32.08
C ALA A 536 -4.29 9.38 -31.77
N ARG A 537 -5.38 8.76 -31.31
CA ARG A 537 -5.45 7.31 -31.07
C ARG A 537 -5.32 6.48 -32.36
N GLU A 538 -6.00 6.88 -33.43
CA GLU A 538 -5.92 6.20 -34.73
C GLU A 538 -4.51 6.28 -35.33
N LYS A 539 -3.86 7.44 -35.25
CA LYS A 539 -2.46 7.61 -35.68
C LYS A 539 -1.49 6.73 -34.90
N ARG A 540 -1.72 6.55 -33.59
CA ARG A 540 -0.89 5.67 -32.75
C ARG A 540 -0.99 4.19 -33.15
N LEU A 541 -2.16 3.71 -33.59
CA LEU A 541 -2.28 2.33 -34.09
C LEU A 541 -1.42 2.09 -35.35
N ASN A 542 -1.10 3.15 -36.09
CA ASN A 542 -0.29 3.10 -37.30
C ASN A 542 1.20 3.44 -37.10
N GLU A 543 1.61 4.05 -35.98
CA GLU A 543 3.00 4.42 -35.71
C GLU A 543 3.43 3.99 -34.29
N LYS A 544 4.32 3.00 -34.21
CA LYS A 544 5.15 2.73 -33.01
C LYS A 544 6.21 3.83 -32.86
N CYS A 545 5.84 5.06 -32.55
CA CYS A 545 6.78 6.09 -32.12
C CYS A 545 6.52 6.46 -30.66
N ASN A 546 7.37 5.88 -29.80
CA ASN A 546 7.53 6.26 -28.42
C ASN A 546 8.46 7.46 -28.34
N GLU A 547 8.20 8.33 -27.37
CA GLU A 547 9.08 9.41 -26.87
C GLU A 547 8.90 10.78 -27.51
N ILE A 548 8.73 11.79 -26.63
CA ILE A 548 8.86 13.21 -26.97
C ILE A 548 10.36 13.49 -26.91
N VAL A 549 11.00 13.62 -28.07
CA VAL A 549 12.43 13.94 -28.17
C VAL A 549 12.59 15.45 -28.06
N ILE A 550 13.26 15.91 -27.02
CA ILE A 550 13.58 17.33 -26.85
C ILE A 550 14.97 17.58 -27.42
N ASN A 551 15.07 18.49 -28.41
CA ASN A 551 16.32 18.88 -29.05
C ASN A 551 17.00 20.03 -28.29
N ARG A 552 18.23 19.81 -27.81
CA ARG A 552 19.09 20.83 -27.17
C ARG A 552 19.51 21.95 -28.14
N SER A 553 19.46 21.72 -29.46
CA SER A 553 19.95 22.65 -30.48
C SER A 553 19.16 23.96 -30.61
N ASN A 554 17.97 24.08 -30.02
CA ASN A 554 17.16 25.29 -30.11
C ASN A 554 17.55 26.39 -29.09
N MET A 555 18.57 26.15 -28.25
CA MET A 555 18.92 27.03 -27.12
C MET A 555 20.35 27.61 -27.17
N ALA A 556 20.87 27.92 -28.36
CA ALA A 556 21.93 28.92 -28.46
C ALA A 556 21.28 30.32 -28.60
N SER A 557 20.68 30.82 -27.52
CA SER A 557 20.22 32.21 -27.45
C SER A 557 20.57 32.76 -26.08
N ASP A 558 21.53 33.69 -26.10
CA ASP A 558 22.19 34.32 -24.97
C ASP A 558 21.23 34.85 -23.90
N LYS A 559 21.39 34.36 -22.67
CA LYS A 559 21.19 35.23 -21.50
C LYS A 559 22.02 34.79 -20.29
N SER A 560 23.07 35.61 -20.10
CA SER A 560 23.95 35.82 -18.96
C SER A 560 23.50 35.25 -17.60
N THR A 561 24.39 34.46 -17.02
CA THR A 561 24.36 33.75 -15.74
C THR A 561 24.72 34.61 -14.51
N MET A 562 24.86 35.93 -14.63
CA MET A 562 25.45 36.74 -13.54
C MET A 562 24.46 37.54 -12.66
N ASP A 563 23.19 37.71 -13.03
CA ASP A 563 22.23 38.51 -12.25
C ASP A 563 21.28 37.70 -11.34
N SER A 564 21.41 36.37 -11.31
CA SER A 564 20.44 35.46 -10.66
C SER A 564 20.84 34.95 -9.28
N ILE A 565 22.07 35.21 -8.81
CA ILE A 565 22.66 34.34 -7.76
C ILE A 565 22.43 34.81 -6.31
N VAL A 566 21.94 36.03 -6.01
CA VAL A 566 22.09 36.54 -4.61
C VAL A 566 20.81 37.01 -3.87
N SER A 567 19.59 36.89 -4.42
CA SER A 567 18.40 37.36 -3.66
C SER A 567 17.17 36.46 -3.78
N ALA A 568 17.14 35.36 -3.00
CA ALA A 568 15.95 34.65 -2.44
C ALA A 568 16.15 33.11 -2.38
N GLN A 569 16.98 32.62 -1.44
CA GLN A 569 17.24 31.17 -1.29
C GLN A 569 16.00 30.33 -0.91
N HIS A 570 14.95 30.91 -0.33
CA HIS A 570 13.71 30.19 -0.01
C HIS A 570 12.62 30.34 -1.09
N GLY A 571 12.61 31.48 -1.80
CA GLY A 571 11.69 31.72 -2.91
C GLY A 571 12.06 30.91 -4.16
N LEU A 572 13.34 30.69 -4.43
CA LEU A 572 13.79 29.91 -5.58
C LEU A 572 13.47 28.42 -5.43
N TYR A 573 13.61 27.85 -4.23
CA TYR A 573 13.25 26.46 -3.97
C TYR A 573 11.75 26.23 -4.16
N THR A 574 10.91 27.11 -3.60
CA THR A 574 9.44 27.03 -3.75
C THR A 574 8.98 27.25 -5.19
N VAL A 575 9.62 28.14 -5.95
CA VAL A 575 9.33 28.32 -7.39
C VAL A 575 9.75 27.07 -8.19
N HIS A 576 10.90 26.47 -7.88
CA HIS A 576 11.35 25.26 -8.55
C HIS A 576 10.40 24.08 -8.27
N GLU A 577 9.97 23.92 -7.02
CA GLU A 577 8.99 22.89 -6.61
C GLU A 577 7.63 23.11 -7.30
N MET A 578 7.11 24.34 -7.30
CA MET A 578 5.88 24.69 -8.01
C MET A 578 5.98 24.42 -9.51
N MET A 579 7.13 24.69 -10.11
CA MET A 579 7.39 24.43 -11.53
C MET A 579 7.42 22.94 -11.83
N GLN A 580 8.04 22.13 -10.97
CA GLN A 580 8.01 20.67 -11.08
C GLN A 580 6.58 20.12 -10.99
N ILE A 581 5.79 20.59 -10.02
CA ILE A 581 4.38 20.19 -9.86
C ILE A 581 3.58 20.57 -11.13
N ALA A 582 3.75 21.78 -11.64
CA ALA A 582 3.08 22.24 -12.86
C ALA A 582 3.47 21.42 -14.10
N ASN A 583 4.76 21.08 -14.25
CA ASN A 583 5.26 20.25 -15.34
C ASN A 583 4.69 18.83 -15.29
N ILE A 584 4.70 18.21 -14.11
CA ILE A 584 4.10 16.88 -13.90
C ILE A 584 2.60 16.92 -14.25
N ALA A 585 1.88 17.94 -13.79
CA ALA A 585 0.46 18.11 -14.10
C ALA A 585 0.21 18.26 -15.61
N MET A 586 1.01 19.09 -16.29
CA MET A 586 0.93 19.29 -17.73
C MET A 586 1.22 18.00 -18.50
N LEU A 587 2.23 17.24 -18.12
CA LEU A 587 2.55 15.96 -18.76
C LEU A 587 1.45 14.92 -18.55
N LYS A 588 0.82 14.88 -17.38
CA LYS A 588 -0.38 14.04 -17.13
C LYS A 588 -1.55 14.45 -18.03
N ILE A 589 -1.83 15.74 -18.17
CA ILE A 589 -2.87 16.26 -19.07
C ILE A 589 -2.56 15.89 -20.53
N TRP A 590 -1.31 16.04 -20.95
CA TRP A 590 -0.86 15.64 -22.28
C TRP A 590 -0.97 14.12 -22.51
N SER A 591 -0.64 13.31 -21.50
CA SER A 591 -0.84 11.85 -21.50
C SER A 591 -2.30 11.48 -21.76
N ILE A 592 -3.25 12.21 -21.16
CA ILE A 592 -4.69 12.05 -21.43
C ILE A 592 -5.02 12.49 -22.87
N LEU A 593 -4.60 13.67 -23.31
CA LEU A 593 -4.93 14.23 -24.63
C LEU A 593 -4.40 13.38 -25.80
N ILE A 594 -3.22 12.77 -25.63
CA ILE A 594 -2.63 11.84 -26.59
C ILE A 594 -3.27 10.43 -26.49
N SER A 595 -4.19 10.21 -25.53
CA SER A 595 -4.77 8.90 -25.22
C SER A 595 -3.71 7.86 -24.86
N LYS A 596 -2.66 8.26 -24.12
CA LYS A 596 -1.67 7.29 -23.64
C LYS A 596 -2.24 6.38 -22.56
N ALA A 597 -3.04 6.96 -21.68
CA ALA A 597 -3.73 6.25 -20.63
C ALA A 597 -5.18 5.97 -21.08
N ASP A 598 -5.40 4.93 -21.89
CA ASP A 598 -6.68 4.67 -22.58
C ASP A 598 -7.90 4.66 -21.64
N LYS A 599 -7.78 4.06 -20.44
CA LYS A 599 -8.85 4.04 -19.43
C LYS A 599 -9.23 5.46 -18.96
N HIS A 600 -8.23 6.31 -18.70
CA HIS A 600 -8.44 7.68 -18.22
C HIS A 600 -8.91 8.60 -19.35
N ALA A 601 -8.34 8.45 -20.55
CA ALA A 601 -8.76 9.18 -21.73
C ALA A 601 -10.22 8.87 -22.09
N ASN A 602 -10.66 7.61 -22.02
CA ASN A 602 -12.07 7.25 -22.23
C ASN A 602 -12.99 7.89 -21.18
N ALA A 603 -12.62 7.85 -19.90
CA ALA A 603 -13.40 8.50 -18.84
C ALA A 603 -13.55 10.01 -19.08
N VAL A 604 -12.46 10.68 -19.46
CA VAL A 604 -12.45 12.11 -19.79
C VAL A 604 -13.27 12.40 -21.05
N MET A 605 -13.18 11.56 -22.09
CA MET A 605 -14.01 11.70 -23.30
C MET A 605 -15.51 11.55 -22.99
N VAL A 606 -15.90 10.60 -22.14
CA VAL A 606 -17.29 10.42 -21.71
C VAL A 606 -17.76 11.62 -20.89
N ALA A 607 -16.95 12.09 -19.94
CA ALA A 607 -17.26 13.28 -19.13
C ALA A 607 -17.40 14.54 -20.00
N MET A 608 -16.47 14.76 -20.93
CA MET A 608 -16.53 15.87 -21.90
C MET A 608 -17.75 15.75 -22.82
N GLY A 609 -18.11 14.53 -23.25
CA GLY A 609 -19.29 14.27 -24.06
C GLY A 609 -20.59 14.57 -23.31
N GLY A 610 -20.69 14.14 -22.05
CA GLY A 610 -21.81 14.45 -21.17
C GLY A 610 -21.94 15.96 -20.91
N LEU A 611 -20.82 16.64 -20.64
CA LEU A 611 -20.80 18.09 -20.46
C LEU A 611 -21.17 18.84 -21.75
N ALA A 612 -20.69 18.39 -22.90
CA ALA A 612 -21.04 18.96 -24.20
C ALA A 612 -22.53 18.80 -24.48
N PHE A 613 -23.12 17.65 -24.16
CA PHE A 613 -24.56 17.42 -24.29
C PHE A 613 -25.37 18.36 -23.40
N LEU A 614 -25.00 18.50 -22.12
CA LEU A 614 -25.65 19.41 -21.18
C LEU A 614 -25.59 20.87 -21.66
N LEU A 615 -24.42 21.34 -22.12
CA LEU A 615 -24.22 22.70 -22.65
C LEU A 615 -24.93 22.95 -23.98
N ALA A 616 -25.20 21.90 -24.77
CA ALA A 616 -25.94 22.01 -26.03
C ALA A 616 -27.45 22.09 -25.83
N VAL A 617 -27.98 21.36 -24.82
CA VAL A 617 -29.42 21.24 -24.55
C VAL A 617 -29.91 22.36 -23.62
N ILE A 618 -29.14 22.72 -22.60
CA ILE A 618 -29.54 23.68 -21.57
C ILE A 618 -29.05 25.09 -21.95
N PRO A 619 -29.94 26.10 -22.00
CA PRO A 619 -29.52 27.49 -22.20
C PRO A 619 -28.52 27.92 -21.12
N PHE A 620 -27.40 28.53 -21.54
CA PHE A 620 -26.26 28.87 -20.69
C PHE A 620 -26.62 29.69 -19.43
N LYS A 621 -27.69 30.50 -19.51
CA LYS A 621 -28.22 31.27 -18.37
C LYS A 621 -28.58 30.43 -17.15
N PHE A 622 -29.07 29.21 -17.32
CA PHE A 622 -29.39 28.32 -16.20
C PHE A 622 -28.13 27.74 -15.55
N PHE A 623 -27.07 27.51 -16.34
CA PHE A 623 -25.77 27.13 -15.82
C PHE A 623 -25.16 28.27 -14.98
N LEU A 624 -25.22 29.50 -15.48
CA LEU A 624 -24.75 30.68 -14.75
C LEU A 624 -25.55 30.91 -13.46
N MET A 625 -26.88 30.77 -13.53
CA MET A 625 -27.77 30.87 -12.36
C MET A 625 -27.45 29.79 -11.31
N GLY A 626 -27.20 28.55 -11.74
CA GLY A 626 -26.76 27.46 -10.85
C GLY A 626 -25.41 27.71 -10.20
N LEU A 627 -24.44 28.22 -10.96
CA LEU A 627 -23.09 28.54 -10.47
C LEU A 627 -23.13 29.67 -9.42
N ILE A 628 -23.98 30.69 -9.64
CA ILE A 628 -24.24 31.74 -8.65
C ILE A 628 -24.88 31.14 -7.39
N VAL A 629 -25.92 30.31 -7.52
CA VAL A 629 -26.54 29.67 -6.34
C VAL A 629 -25.54 28.78 -5.59
N GLN A 630 -24.68 28.05 -6.29
CA GLN A 630 -23.66 27.18 -5.70
C GLN A 630 -22.57 27.97 -4.96
N SER A 631 -22.08 29.07 -5.53
CA SER A 631 -21.05 29.90 -4.88
C SER A 631 -21.59 30.54 -3.59
N PHE A 632 -22.86 30.96 -3.57
CA PHE A 632 -23.51 31.47 -2.37
C PHE A 632 -23.91 30.37 -1.36
N THR A 633 -24.14 29.12 -1.79
CA THR A 633 -24.41 28.01 -0.85
C THR A 633 -23.15 27.36 -0.29
N MET A 634 -22.01 27.42 -1.00
CA MET A 634 -20.71 26.97 -0.50
C MET A 634 -20.17 27.85 0.63
N THR A 635 -20.46 29.15 0.63
CA THR A 635 -20.11 30.03 1.75
C THR A 635 -20.98 29.80 3.00
N LEU A 636 -22.15 29.17 2.85
CA LEU A 636 -23.07 28.84 3.95
C LEU A 636 -22.83 27.46 4.59
N LYS A 637 -22.29 26.48 3.85
CA LYS A 637 -21.98 25.14 4.37
C LYS A 637 -20.51 25.01 4.79
N THR A 638 -20.14 25.54 5.94
CA THR A 638 -18.88 25.20 6.64
C THR A 638 -19.05 23.94 7.50
N GLY A 639 -19.68 22.89 6.96
CA GLY A 639 -19.96 21.68 7.73
C GLY A 639 -20.07 20.45 6.84
N LYS A 640 -19.08 19.56 6.99
CA LYS A 640 -18.92 18.25 6.32
C LYS A 640 -18.66 18.33 4.82
N SER A 641 -17.40 18.60 4.46
CA SER A 641 -16.92 18.36 3.10
C SER A 641 -16.87 16.86 2.81
N SER A 642 -17.31 16.47 1.63
CA SER A 642 -17.34 15.11 1.10
C SER A 642 -15.92 14.54 0.94
N GLY A 643 -15.34 14.01 2.03
CA GLY A 643 -14.01 13.40 2.03
C GLY A 643 -13.84 12.31 0.96
N THR A 644 -14.89 11.52 0.71
CA THR A 644 -14.92 10.46 -0.31
C THR A 644 -14.73 10.98 -1.73
N GLY A 645 -15.32 12.14 -2.07
CA GLY A 645 -15.24 12.70 -3.42
C GLY A 645 -13.84 13.21 -3.76
N ASN A 646 -13.21 13.92 -2.82
CA ASN A 646 -11.85 14.42 -2.98
C ASN A 646 -10.84 13.29 -3.04
N ARG A 647 -11.04 12.21 -2.26
CA ARG A 647 -10.16 11.04 -2.29
C ARG A 647 -10.19 10.33 -3.64
N ARG A 648 -11.38 10.07 -4.21
CA ARG A 648 -11.53 9.43 -5.53
C ARG A 648 -10.92 10.25 -6.67
N LEU A 649 -11.06 11.58 -6.63
CA LEU A 649 -10.43 12.48 -7.60
C LEU A 649 -8.91 12.45 -7.48
N LYS A 650 -8.39 12.43 -6.25
CA LYS A 650 -6.95 12.31 -5.98
C LYS A 650 -6.38 10.98 -6.47
N GLU A 651 -7.01 9.86 -6.10
CA GLU A 651 -6.63 8.51 -6.57
C GLU A 651 -6.63 8.44 -8.11
N TRP A 652 -7.68 8.97 -8.73
CA TRP A 652 -7.76 9.03 -10.19
C TRP A 652 -6.64 9.87 -10.80
N TRP A 653 -6.34 11.04 -10.22
CA TRP A 653 -5.27 11.92 -10.70
C TRP A 653 -3.88 11.28 -10.55
N ASP A 654 -3.65 10.61 -9.44
CA ASP A 654 -2.35 10.01 -9.14
C ASP A 654 -2.09 8.76 -10.00
N SER A 655 -3.13 8.03 -10.39
CA SER A 655 -3.04 6.85 -11.26
C SER A 655 -2.66 7.11 -12.73
N ILE A 656 -2.59 8.37 -13.18
CA ILE A 656 -2.25 8.71 -14.57
C ILE A 656 -0.74 8.60 -14.79
N PRO A 657 -0.25 7.70 -15.69
CA PRO A 657 1.16 7.57 -15.99
C PRO A 657 1.68 8.74 -16.84
N ILE A 658 2.93 9.12 -16.62
CA ILE A 658 3.58 10.18 -17.36
C ILE A 658 4.12 9.67 -18.73
N VAL A 659 4.27 10.58 -19.69
CA VAL A 659 4.96 10.30 -20.95
C VAL A 659 6.48 10.41 -20.71
N PRO A 660 7.29 9.35 -20.95
CA PRO A 660 8.73 9.44 -20.78
C PRO A 660 9.28 10.42 -21.82
N ILE A 661 10.16 11.29 -21.36
CA ILE A 661 10.85 12.30 -22.17
C ILE A 661 12.28 11.81 -22.31
N ARG A 662 12.78 11.68 -23.54
CA ARG A 662 14.20 11.37 -23.78
C ARG A 662 14.86 12.61 -24.35
N VAL A 663 15.76 13.20 -23.58
CA VAL A 663 16.60 14.31 -24.06
C VAL A 663 17.74 13.69 -24.85
N VAL A 664 17.80 13.95 -26.16
CA VAL A 664 18.85 13.42 -27.03
C VAL A 664 19.76 14.56 -27.46
N ASP A 665 21.06 14.39 -27.24
CA ASP A 665 22.04 15.45 -27.46
C ASP A 665 22.47 15.60 -28.93
N ASN A 666 22.29 14.60 -29.80
CA ASN A 666 22.58 14.68 -31.24
C ASN A 666 21.84 13.62 -32.07
N VAL A 667 21.40 13.99 -33.28
CA VAL A 667 20.92 13.05 -34.31
C VAL A 667 22.13 12.40 -34.99
N PRO A 668 22.18 11.07 -35.20
CA PRO A 668 23.11 10.50 -36.16
C PRO A 668 22.68 10.94 -37.57
N ASN A 669 23.50 11.75 -38.23
CA ASN A 669 23.30 12.15 -39.61
C ASN A 669 23.24 10.90 -40.52
N THR A 670 22.05 10.43 -40.87
CA THR A 670 21.85 9.70 -42.11
C THR A 670 21.55 10.70 -43.22
N GLN A 671 22.60 11.23 -43.83
CA GLN A 671 22.57 11.70 -45.20
C GLN A 671 23.46 10.77 -46.03
N HIS A 672 22.87 10.17 -47.06
CA HIS A 672 23.50 9.30 -48.04
C HIS A 672 24.74 9.92 -48.71
N ALA A 673 25.81 9.14 -48.85
CA ALA A 673 26.75 9.22 -49.98
C ALA A 673 27.49 7.87 -50.14
N GLU A 674 27.23 7.22 -51.28
CA GLU A 674 27.79 5.98 -51.87
C GLU A 674 27.50 4.62 -51.21
#